data_AF-A0A8H7J0Y2-F1
#
_entry.id   AF-A0A8H7J0Y2-F1
#
_cell.length_a   1.000
_cell.length_b   1.000
_cell.length_c   1.000
_cell.angle_alpha   90.00
_cell.angle_beta   90.00
_cell.angle_gamma   90.00
#
_symmetry.space_group_name_H-M   'P 1'
#
loop_
_entity.id
_entity.type
_entity.pdbx_description
1 polymer ?
#
loop_
_entity_poly.entity_id
_entity_poly.type
_entity_poly.pdbx_seq_one_letter_code
_entity_poly.pdbx_strand_id
1 'polypeptide(L)'
;MGPNFTACGVRYMSDPALILQYNYSGRVRLIAANQSTQITYKGCIALCGHGNEYYTWPVVSATLTTWILPILGTLLQAPFESNSFWRTVKACNRWIGSPISSLAAILWDIGISGKCALFVDLAVPFDDTPDQHSEFASMRDSFYILMNLNQYKMKPVISMTREAEGMLRIALFSKELKLLGTRKTLSQKRLKLAQDLRSNRRKGVVPIFLSTLWFILALGISIEAAFGDLGSNLQAHNLAMGLFVSWLPILILCSILDRNPVASDDIQRKLNKLVDLVCNSLLDSDTRREYIASFAGLPQAQHMAYWVETIAAKAEYIKSDYFRGFAGQARTRFHYGAAYAVLIEIEKAYIAERGRNWLTNPREARAALVLGQIDRGFTWFDGRQLWTVLASVLCVGGTSVGAFVLSFNTPTVGLGCRTGGYLIFFIIALVLVIAEIVVWWLTSPLRRQDQFHSHVEEYTRHATSRRKTVFAMLPRLGASLSVLAQILDYIEKVVLHIVLLLLRLLPFQHKLVRLETAETAIRSHFLTLRCLTARNWFQRAFFTPLEFTNLVWACYLLVAQTVGAFNNCACTTSTWGGFGGYLDFTQANMAKTVAVKEYWLIGTVTTCTVMVLGMGYIVLEARMSIANGEFALTVPNSGSFRHISAQKTTIMP
;
A
#
# COMPACT_ATOMS: atom_id res chain seq x y z
N MET A 1 21.26 38.56 -10.77
CA MET A 1 20.52 38.92 -9.55
C MET A 1 19.18 38.20 -9.57
N GLY A 2 18.71 37.71 -8.42
CA GLY A 2 17.35 37.17 -8.31
C GLY A 2 16.31 38.29 -8.38
N PRO A 3 15.08 38.01 -8.83
CA PRO A 3 14.00 38.98 -8.85
C PRO A 3 13.67 39.45 -7.43
N ASN A 4 13.32 40.74 -7.32
CA ASN A 4 12.63 41.29 -6.16
C ASN A 4 11.31 41.85 -6.69
N PHE A 5 10.23 41.07 -6.59
CA PHE A 5 8.95 41.44 -7.18
C PHE A 5 8.39 42.75 -6.60
N THR A 6 8.73 43.08 -5.36
CA THR A 6 8.32 44.34 -4.72
C THR A 6 9.00 45.53 -5.39
N ALA A 7 10.33 45.50 -5.55
CA ALA A 7 11.08 46.57 -6.19
C ALA A 7 10.75 46.71 -7.68
N CYS A 8 10.59 45.57 -8.37
CA CYS A 8 10.14 45.55 -9.75
C CYS A 8 8.76 46.18 -9.93
N GLY A 9 7.83 45.83 -9.04
CA GLY A 9 6.46 46.30 -9.11
C GLY A 9 6.38 47.81 -8.95
N VAL A 10 7.12 48.36 -7.99
CA VAL A 10 7.26 49.81 -7.83
C VAL A 10 7.78 50.45 -9.11
N ARG A 11 8.85 49.90 -9.69
CA ARG A 11 9.43 50.41 -10.94
C ARG A 11 8.46 50.38 -12.12
N TYR A 12 7.74 49.27 -12.30
CA TYR A 12 6.76 49.12 -13.37
C TYR A 12 5.60 50.11 -13.21
N MET A 13 5.02 50.18 -12.00
CA MET A 13 3.88 51.05 -11.71
C MET A 13 4.23 52.55 -11.75
N SER A 14 5.51 52.92 -11.56
CA SER A 14 5.96 54.32 -11.61
C SER A 14 6.29 54.84 -13.01
N ASP A 15 6.49 53.97 -14.00
CA ASP A 15 7.01 54.35 -15.32
C ASP A 15 5.98 54.09 -16.43
N PRO A 16 5.35 55.16 -16.98
CA PRO A 16 4.38 55.04 -18.07
C PRO A 16 4.92 54.35 -19.33
N ALA A 17 6.22 54.49 -19.62
CA ALA A 17 6.83 53.89 -20.80
C ALA A 17 6.89 52.37 -20.67
N LEU A 18 7.23 51.87 -19.46
CA LEU A 18 7.23 50.43 -19.17
C LEU A 18 5.82 49.84 -19.22
N ILE A 19 4.82 50.58 -18.74
CA ILE A 19 3.41 50.18 -18.80
C ILE A 19 2.96 50.04 -20.27
N LEU A 20 3.25 51.04 -21.11
CA LEU A 20 2.90 50.97 -22.54
C LEU A 20 3.59 49.80 -23.25
N GLN A 21 4.82 49.46 -22.86
CA GLN A 21 5.60 48.40 -23.49
C GLN A 21 5.18 46.98 -23.05
N TYR A 22 4.84 46.79 -21.77
CA TYR A 22 4.71 45.47 -21.17
C TYR A 22 3.35 45.17 -20.53
N ASN A 23 2.36 46.06 -20.68
CA ASN A 23 1.02 45.82 -20.16
C ASN A 23 0.43 44.49 -20.63
N TYR A 24 -0.37 43.90 -19.75
CA TYR A 24 -1.17 42.74 -20.09
C TYR A 24 -2.60 43.17 -20.47
N SER A 25 -3.03 42.79 -21.67
CA SER A 25 -4.37 43.05 -22.22
C SER A 25 -5.24 41.80 -22.35
N GLY A 26 -4.75 40.64 -21.91
CA GLY A 26 -5.46 39.38 -21.97
C GLY A 26 -6.55 39.22 -20.90
N ARG A 27 -7.16 38.03 -20.86
CA ARG A 27 -8.18 37.71 -19.85
C ARG A 27 -7.53 37.50 -18.49
N VAL A 28 -7.96 38.29 -17.50
CA VAL A 28 -7.58 38.13 -16.10
C VAL A 28 -8.65 37.37 -15.32
N ARG A 29 -8.27 36.82 -14.15
CA ARG A 29 -9.13 35.96 -13.33
C ARG A 29 -9.16 36.45 -11.88
N LEU A 30 -10.36 36.49 -11.29
CA LEU A 30 -10.63 36.89 -9.90
C LEU A 30 -10.21 38.32 -9.52
N ILE A 31 -9.75 39.12 -10.50
CA ILE A 31 -9.29 40.49 -10.35
C ILE A 31 -9.75 41.32 -11.55
N ALA A 32 -9.89 42.64 -11.38
CA ALA A 32 -10.22 43.54 -12.49
C ALA A 32 -9.01 43.72 -13.41
N ALA A 33 -9.24 43.84 -14.72
CA ALA A 33 -8.18 44.12 -15.68
C ALA A 33 -7.62 45.52 -15.41
N ASN A 34 -6.31 45.61 -15.16
CA ASN A 34 -5.63 46.86 -14.90
C ASN A 34 -4.21 46.82 -15.48
N GLN A 35 -4.03 47.51 -16.60
CA GLN A 35 -2.76 47.55 -17.33
C GLN A 35 -1.62 48.19 -16.54
N SER A 36 -1.92 49.08 -15.58
CA SER A 36 -0.89 49.74 -14.77
C SER A 36 -0.28 48.83 -13.69
N THR A 37 -0.97 47.77 -13.30
CA THR A 37 -0.51 46.82 -12.27
C THR A 37 -0.16 45.44 -12.82
N GLN A 38 -0.70 45.10 -14.01
CA GLN A 38 -0.58 43.79 -14.63
C GLN A 38 0.45 43.80 -15.76
N ILE A 39 1.49 43.01 -15.57
CA ILE A 39 2.61 42.90 -16.51
C ILE A 39 2.60 41.54 -17.23
N THR A 40 3.00 41.54 -18.50
CA THR A 40 3.23 40.31 -19.28
C THR A 40 4.46 39.53 -18.79
N TYR A 41 4.53 38.24 -19.11
CA TYR A 41 5.72 37.40 -18.84
C TYR A 41 7.04 38.03 -19.36
N LYS A 42 7.02 38.56 -20.60
CA LYS A 42 8.20 39.20 -21.21
C LYS A 42 8.64 40.42 -20.40
N GLY A 43 7.69 41.25 -19.95
CA GLY A 43 7.99 42.38 -19.08
C GLY A 43 8.50 41.97 -17.71
N CYS A 44 7.92 40.92 -17.11
CA CYS A 44 8.38 40.39 -15.84
C CYS A 44 9.85 39.96 -15.92
N ILE A 45 10.22 39.23 -16.97
CA ILE A 45 11.62 38.83 -17.21
C ILE A 45 12.52 40.05 -17.45
N ALA A 46 12.08 41.00 -18.27
CA ALA A 46 12.88 42.18 -18.59
C ALA A 46 13.15 43.06 -17.36
N LEU A 47 12.19 43.17 -16.44
CA LEU A 47 12.29 44.05 -15.26
C LEU A 47 12.83 43.33 -14.02
N CYS A 48 12.47 42.07 -13.81
CA CYS A 48 12.82 41.29 -12.62
C CYS A 48 13.92 40.25 -12.85
N GLY A 49 14.21 39.89 -14.10
CA GLY A 49 15.20 38.89 -14.45
C GLY A 49 14.68 37.45 -14.43
N HIS A 50 15.58 36.52 -14.74
CA HIS A 50 15.30 35.09 -14.94
C HIS A 50 15.44 34.23 -13.65
N GLY A 51 15.82 34.82 -12.52
CA GLY A 51 16.10 34.09 -11.28
C GLY A 51 14.86 33.73 -10.46
N ASN A 52 15.09 33.17 -9.27
CA ASN A 52 14.07 32.91 -8.25
C ASN A 52 14.19 33.91 -7.09
N GLU A 53 13.06 34.34 -6.54
CA GLU A 53 12.97 35.06 -5.27
C GLU A 53 12.85 34.05 -4.12
N TYR A 54 14.00 33.57 -3.64
CA TYR A 54 14.05 32.61 -2.54
C TYR A 54 13.52 33.22 -1.24
N TYR A 55 12.86 32.40 -0.42
CA TYR A 55 12.42 32.82 0.90
C TYR A 55 13.61 33.08 1.83
N THR A 56 13.41 34.00 2.78
CA THR A 56 14.39 34.28 3.83
C THR A 56 14.50 33.09 4.78
N TRP A 57 15.66 32.94 5.43
CA TRP A 57 15.89 31.83 6.37
C TRP A 57 14.80 31.67 7.44
N PRO A 58 14.27 32.74 8.08
CA PRO A 58 13.18 32.61 9.06
C PRO A 58 11.91 31.95 8.49
N VAL A 59 11.59 32.24 7.22
CA VAL A 59 10.43 31.67 6.54
C VAL A 59 10.67 30.20 6.19
N VAL A 60 11.87 29.90 5.68
CA VAL A 60 12.31 28.53 5.38
C VAL A 60 12.30 27.68 6.66
N SER A 61 12.89 28.18 7.74
CA SER A 61 13.01 27.46 9.01
C SER A 61 11.65 27.21 9.66
N ALA A 62 10.71 28.17 9.59
CA ALA A 62 9.34 27.97 10.03
C ALA A 62 8.65 26.85 9.24
N THR A 63 8.78 26.84 7.90
CA THR A 63 8.20 25.78 7.07
C THR A 63 8.83 24.40 7.37
N LEU A 64 10.15 24.36 7.60
CA LEU A 64 10.86 23.14 7.98
C LEU A 64 10.34 22.57 9.31
N THR A 65 10.16 23.41 10.33
CA THR A 65 9.68 22.97 11.65
C THR A 65 8.21 22.59 11.65
N THR A 66 7.38 23.27 10.86
CA THR A 66 5.94 23.01 10.77
C THR A 66 5.61 21.75 9.97
N TRP A 67 6.31 21.47 8.86
CA TRP A 67 5.94 20.34 7.98
C TRP A 67 7.02 19.29 7.83
N ILE A 68 8.25 19.69 7.51
CA ILE A 68 9.30 18.71 7.19
C ILE A 68 9.67 17.88 8.43
N LEU A 69 9.83 18.49 9.60
CA LEU A 69 10.13 17.75 10.83
C LEU A 69 8.99 16.80 11.24
N PRO A 70 7.70 17.20 11.26
CA PRO A 70 6.60 16.27 11.51
C PRO A 70 6.52 15.14 10.48
N ILE A 71 6.67 15.43 9.18
CA ILE A 71 6.69 14.41 8.12
C ILE A 71 7.81 13.40 8.36
N LEU A 72 9.03 13.88 8.63
CA LEU A 72 10.16 13.02 8.96
C LEU A 72 9.90 12.23 10.24
N GLY A 73 9.30 12.84 11.26
CA GLY A 73 8.88 12.15 12.49
C GLY A 73 7.93 11.01 12.21
N THR A 74 6.90 11.23 11.38
CA THR A 74 5.94 10.20 10.98
C THR A 74 6.60 9.11 10.12
N LEU A 75 7.52 9.48 9.22
CA LEU A 75 8.26 8.51 8.42
C LEU A 75 9.23 7.67 9.25
N LEU A 76 9.92 8.25 10.24
CA LEU A 76 10.84 7.53 11.13
C LEU A 76 10.11 6.49 12.00
N GLN A 77 8.84 6.74 12.27
CA GLN A 77 7.97 5.81 12.99
C GLN A 77 7.30 4.79 12.07
N ALA A 78 7.50 4.90 10.76
CA ALA A 78 6.99 3.93 9.83
C ALA A 78 7.59 2.55 10.12
N PRO A 79 6.83 1.49 9.84
CA PRO A 79 7.19 0.15 10.28
C PRO A 79 8.30 -0.47 9.42
N PHE A 80 9.54 -0.01 9.59
CA PHE A 80 10.70 -0.49 8.83
C PHE A 80 11.19 -1.87 9.30
N GLU A 81 11.82 -2.58 8.35
CA GLU A 81 12.51 -3.85 8.62
C GLU A 81 13.93 -3.54 9.11
N SER A 82 14.29 -4.05 10.29
CA SER A 82 15.65 -3.94 10.81
C SER A 82 16.63 -4.69 9.90
N ASN A 83 17.84 -4.15 9.72
CA ASN A 83 18.93 -4.80 8.98
C ASN A 83 18.68 -5.03 7.47
N SER A 84 17.74 -4.31 6.84
CA SER A 84 17.48 -4.40 5.40
C SER A 84 17.20 -3.05 4.74
N PHE A 85 18.23 -2.19 4.70
CA PHE A 85 18.15 -0.82 4.15
C PHE A 85 17.41 -0.73 2.81
N TRP A 86 17.78 -1.56 1.83
CA TRP A 86 17.17 -1.54 0.50
C TRP A 86 15.69 -1.96 0.47
N ARG A 87 15.24 -2.80 1.40
CA ARG A 87 13.81 -3.16 1.52
C ARG A 87 13.03 -1.98 2.06
N THR A 88 13.59 -1.27 3.04
CA THR A 88 13.03 -0.02 3.57
C THR A 88 12.94 1.07 2.50
N VAL A 89 14.00 1.30 1.73
CA VAL A 89 13.99 2.28 0.62
C VAL A 89 12.92 1.94 -0.41
N LYS A 90 12.79 0.66 -0.79
CA LYS A 90 11.74 0.21 -1.73
C LYS A 90 10.33 0.40 -1.16
N ALA A 91 10.13 0.17 0.14
CA ALA A 91 8.85 0.42 0.80
C ALA A 91 8.51 1.92 0.77
N CYS A 92 9.44 2.80 1.14
CA CYS A 92 9.25 4.25 1.04
C CYS A 92 8.93 4.71 -0.39
N ASN A 93 9.66 4.18 -1.37
CA ASN A 93 9.43 4.47 -2.78
C ASN A 93 8.01 4.13 -3.21
N ARG A 94 7.50 2.97 -2.77
CA ARG A 94 6.15 2.54 -3.09
C ARG A 94 5.10 3.36 -2.33
N TRP A 95 5.28 3.60 -1.03
CA TRP A 95 4.34 4.35 -0.19
C TRP A 95 4.16 5.79 -0.67
N ILE A 96 5.25 6.49 -0.98
CA ILE A 96 5.19 7.90 -1.39
C ILE A 96 4.98 8.02 -2.91
N GLY A 97 5.60 7.13 -3.70
CA GLY A 97 5.47 7.15 -5.17
C GLY A 97 4.14 6.63 -5.68
N SER A 98 3.48 5.72 -4.95
CA SER A 98 2.16 5.16 -5.28
C SER A 98 1.25 5.09 -4.04
N PRO A 99 0.88 6.24 -3.45
CA PRO A 99 0.16 6.27 -2.19
C PRO A 99 -1.23 5.64 -2.30
N ILE A 100 -1.92 5.83 -3.44
CA ILE A 100 -3.25 5.26 -3.67
C ILE A 100 -3.20 3.72 -3.70
N SER A 101 -2.28 3.14 -4.47
CA SER A 101 -2.09 1.68 -4.54
C SER A 101 -1.67 1.11 -3.20
N SER A 102 -0.76 1.78 -2.50
CA SER A 102 -0.28 1.36 -1.17
C SER A 102 -1.42 1.34 -0.16
N LEU A 103 -2.18 2.43 -0.09
CA LEU A 103 -3.32 2.54 0.82
C LEU A 103 -4.41 1.52 0.48
N ALA A 104 -4.67 1.23 -0.80
CA ALA A 104 -5.68 0.26 -1.21
C ALA A 104 -5.32 -1.17 -0.76
N ALA A 105 -4.04 -1.55 -0.90
CA ALA A 105 -3.55 -2.85 -0.43
C ALA A 105 -3.55 -2.95 1.10
N ILE A 106 -3.21 -1.87 1.82
CA ILE A 106 -3.27 -1.88 3.29
C ILE A 106 -4.71 -1.94 3.80
N LEU A 107 -5.63 -1.15 3.23
CA LEU A 107 -7.05 -1.17 3.58
C LEU A 107 -7.68 -2.54 3.29
N TRP A 108 -7.20 -3.23 2.26
CA TRP A 108 -7.57 -4.61 1.98
C TRP A 108 -7.16 -5.56 3.11
N ASP A 109 -5.91 -5.50 3.55
CA ASP A 109 -5.41 -6.36 4.64
C ASP A 109 -6.10 -6.04 5.98
N ILE A 110 -6.44 -4.77 6.23
CA ILE A 110 -7.28 -4.36 7.37
C ILE A 110 -8.70 -4.93 7.23
N GLY A 111 -9.30 -4.90 6.04
CA GLY A 111 -10.62 -5.48 5.79
C GLY A 111 -10.66 -6.99 6.04
N ILE A 112 -9.62 -7.72 5.64
CA ILE A 112 -9.44 -9.14 5.97
C ILE A 112 -9.36 -9.35 7.49
N SER A 113 -8.59 -8.51 8.18
CA SER A 113 -8.48 -8.53 9.63
C SER A 113 -9.84 -8.31 10.32
N GLY A 114 -10.63 -7.35 9.82
CA GLY A 114 -11.99 -7.08 10.27
C GLY A 114 -12.94 -8.27 10.05
N LYS A 115 -12.84 -8.96 8.90
CA LYS A 115 -13.62 -10.19 8.65
C LYS A 115 -13.25 -11.33 9.61
N CYS A 116 -11.96 -11.57 9.86
CA CYS A 116 -11.52 -12.55 10.87
C CYS A 116 -12.13 -12.23 12.24
N ALA A 117 -12.09 -10.96 12.64
CA ALA A 117 -12.67 -10.48 13.89
C ALA A 117 -14.19 -10.70 13.95
N LEU A 118 -14.90 -10.43 12.85
CA LEU A 118 -16.34 -10.65 12.74
C LEU A 118 -16.71 -12.14 12.86
N PHE A 119 -15.99 -13.05 12.20
CA PHE A 119 -16.28 -14.49 12.29
C PHE A 119 -16.06 -15.04 13.71
N VAL A 120 -15.07 -14.51 14.43
CA VAL A 120 -14.87 -14.83 15.84
C VAL A 120 -16.04 -14.30 16.68
N ASP A 121 -16.47 -13.05 16.49
CA ASP A 121 -17.62 -12.48 17.22
C ASP A 121 -18.92 -13.26 16.97
N LEU A 122 -19.15 -13.69 15.72
CA LEU A 122 -20.30 -14.50 15.35
C LEU A 122 -20.25 -15.93 15.89
N ALA A 123 -19.12 -16.39 16.44
CA ALA A 123 -19.00 -17.76 16.93
C ALA A 123 -19.90 -18.03 18.16
N VAL A 124 -20.27 -17.00 18.91
CA VAL A 124 -21.02 -17.11 20.16
C VAL A 124 -22.26 -16.19 20.20
N PRO A 125 -23.22 -16.43 21.11
CA PRO A 125 -24.34 -15.53 21.35
C PRO A 125 -23.89 -14.13 21.84
N PHE A 126 -24.75 -13.12 21.73
CA PHE A 126 -24.42 -11.71 22.07
C PHE A 126 -24.00 -11.48 23.54
N ASP A 127 -24.44 -12.33 24.46
CA ASP A 127 -24.28 -12.15 25.91
C ASP A 127 -23.28 -13.12 26.55
N ASP A 128 -22.66 -13.98 25.75
CA ASP A 128 -21.76 -15.01 26.29
C ASP A 128 -20.29 -14.52 26.30
N THR A 129 -19.64 -14.64 27.44
CA THR A 129 -18.19 -14.38 27.60
C THR A 129 -17.48 -15.70 27.89
N PRO A 130 -17.14 -16.46 26.84
CA PRO A 130 -16.60 -17.80 27.00
C PRO A 130 -15.18 -17.80 27.59
N ASP A 131 -14.86 -18.84 28.36
CA ASP A 131 -13.61 -18.98 29.10
C ASP A 131 -12.35 -19.05 28.20
N GLN A 132 -11.18 -18.77 28.76
CA GLN A 132 -9.88 -18.73 28.07
C GLN A 132 -9.46 -20.09 27.47
N HIS A 133 -10.00 -21.19 27.99
CA HIS A 133 -9.75 -22.55 27.48
C HIS A 133 -10.89 -23.12 26.63
N SER A 134 -11.88 -22.29 26.28
CA SER A 134 -13.04 -22.68 25.48
C SER A 134 -12.70 -22.94 23.99
N GLU A 135 -13.65 -23.58 23.29
CA GLU A 135 -13.59 -23.72 21.83
C GLU A 135 -13.53 -22.36 21.12
N PHE A 136 -14.20 -21.35 21.67
CA PHE A 136 -14.12 -19.97 21.20
C PHE A 136 -12.69 -19.44 21.24
N ALA A 137 -11.97 -19.62 22.35
CA ALA A 137 -10.59 -19.17 22.48
C ALA A 137 -9.67 -19.84 21.44
N SER A 138 -9.89 -21.14 21.20
CA SER A 138 -9.18 -21.88 20.16
C SER A 138 -9.45 -21.33 18.75
N MET A 139 -10.71 -20.99 18.44
CA MET A 139 -11.08 -20.39 17.16
C MET A 139 -10.53 -18.98 16.99
N ARG A 140 -10.60 -18.14 18.04
CA ARG A 140 -9.99 -16.80 18.08
C ARG A 140 -8.49 -16.85 17.77
N ASP A 141 -7.77 -17.80 18.35
CA ASP A 141 -6.34 -17.99 18.10
C ASP A 141 -6.07 -18.38 16.63
N SER A 142 -6.91 -19.23 16.08
CA SER A 142 -6.81 -19.71 14.69
C SER A 142 -7.03 -18.57 13.69
N PHE A 143 -8.08 -17.76 13.88
CA PHE A 143 -8.33 -16.57 13.06
C PHE A 143 -7.26 -15.48 13.23
N TYR A 144 -6.70 -15.34 14.43
CA TYR A 144 -5.59 -14.41 14.65
C TYR A 144 -4.33 -14.88 13.92
N ILE A 145 -4.00 -16.18 13.92
CA ILE A 145 -2.90 -16.72 13.11
C ILE A 145 -3.20 -16.52 11.62
N LEU A 146 -4.42 -16.79 11.16
CA LEU A 146 -4.83 -16.58 9.76
C LEU A 146 -4.59 -15.14 9.28
N MET A 147 -4.95 -14.16 10.11
CA MET A 147 -4.66 -12.74 9.85
C MET A 147 -3.16 -12.48 9.67
N ASN A 148 -2.30 -13.09 10.48
CA ASN A 148 -0.84 -12.98 10.34
C ASN A 148 -0.32 -13.69 9.09
N LEU A 149 -0.85 -14.87 8.74
CA LEU A 149 -0.46 -15.62 7.54
C LEU A 149 -0.71 -14.80 6.27
N ASN A 150 -1.74 -13.94 6.27
CA ASN A 150 -2.06 -13.07 5.16
C ASN A 150 -0.89 -12.16 4.76
N GLN A 151 0.01 -11.82 5.69
CA GLN A 151 1.09 -10.86 5.48
C GLN A 151 2.34 -11.47 4.85
N TYR A 152 2.35 -12.77 4.55
CA TYR A 152 3.53 -13.48 4.07
C TYR A 152 3.33 -14.04 2.65
N LYS A 153 4.40 -13.94 1.85
CA LYS A 153 4.48 -14.60 0.55
C LYS A 153 4.64 -16.09 0.76
N MET A 154 3.84 -16.85 0.03
CA MET A 154 3.96 -18.28 -0.06
C MET A 154 4.94 -18.68 -1.19
N LYS A 155 5.47 -19.90 -1.12
CA LYS A 155 6.34 -20.49 -2.14
C LYS A 155 5.63 -20.49 -3.52
N PRO A 156 6.27 -19.93 -4.58
CA PRO A 156 5.66 -19.87 -5.91
C PRO A 156 5.35 -21.28 -6.43
N VAL A 157 4.29 -21.41 -7.22
CA VAL A 157 3.70 -22.69 -7.74
C VAL A 157 2.87 -23.46 -6.73
N ILE A 158 3.32 -23.62 -5.48
CA ILE A 158 2.58 -24.36 -4.43
C ILE A 158 1.48 -23.50 -3.80
N SER A 159 1.71 -22.19 -3.68
CA SER A 159 0.75 -21.22 -3.14
C SER A 159 -0.59 -21.13 -3.88
N MET A 160 -0.73 -21.81 -5.02
CA MET A 160 -1.93 -21.81 -5.85
C MET A 160 -2.56 -23.21 -5.97
N THR A 161 -2.05 -24.20 -5.24
CA THR A 161 -2.64 -25.54 -5.21
C THR A 161 -3.66 -25.63 -4.09
N ARG A 162 -4.77 -26.31 -4.35
CA ARG A 162 -5.84 -26.51 -3.35
C ARG A 162 -5.35 -27.31 -2.15
N GLU A 163 -4.36 -28.17 -2.34
CA GLU A 163 -3.79 -28.99 -1.26
C GLU A 163 -2.97 -28.16 -0.27
N ALA A 164 -2.31 -27.10 -0.74
CA ALA A 164 -1.62 -26.15 0.14
C ALA A 164 -2.61 -25.36 0.99
N GLU A 165 -3.77 -25.00 0.42
CA GLU A 165 -4.88 -24.39 1.13
C GLU A 165 -5.46 -25.34 2.20
N GLY A 166 -5.77 -26.57 1.80
CA GLY A 166 -6.28 -27.60 2.69
C GLY A 166 -5.33 -27.90 3.84
N MET A 167 -4.02 -27.94 3.58
CA MET A 167 -3.00 -28.05 4.63
C MET A 167 -3.08 -26.88 5.61
N LEU A 168 -3.19 -25.64 5.13
CA LEU A 168 -3.34 -24.46 5.99
C LEU A 168 -4.60 -24.53 6.84
N ARG A 169 -5.72 -25.01 6.29
CA ARG A 169 -6.97 -25.21 7.03
C ARG A 169 -6.84 -26.28 8.10
N ILE A 170 -6.16 -27.39 7.82
CA ILE A 170 -5.84 -28.40 8.83
C ILE A 170 -5.01 -27.75 9.94
N ALA A 171 -3.94 -27.03 9.59
CA ALA A 171 -3.08 -26.36 10.57
C ALA A 171 -3.85 -25.36 11.46
N LEU A 172 -4.83 -24.65 10.89
CA LEU A 172 -5.60 -23.61 11.56
C LEU A 172 -6.80 -24.12 12.34
N PHE A 173 -7.61 -25.03 11.80
CA PHE A 173 -8.92 -25.36 12.37
C PHE A 173 -8.99 -26.76 13.00
N SER A 174 -8.08 -27.66 12.65
CA SER A 174 -8.07 -29.02 13.21
C SER A 174 -7.74 -29.03 14.70
N LYS A 175 -8.37 -29.94 15.46
CA LYS A 175 -8.07 -30.20 16.88
C LYS A 175 -7.43 -31.58 17.07
N GLU A 176 -7.88 -32.55 16.28
CA GLU A 176 -7.63 -33.98 16.45
C GLU A 176 -6.27 -34.44 15.92
N LEU A 177 -5.58 -33.63 15.10
CA LEU A 177 -4.27 -33.99 14.57
C LEU A 177 -3.22 -34.01 15.69
N LYS A 178 -2.71 -35.20 16.01
CA LYS A 178 -1.55 -35.39 16.89
C LYS A 178 -0.29 -34.93 16.17
N LEU A 179 0.61 -34.25 16.89
CA LEU A 179 1.84 -33.73 16.32
C LEU A 179 3.02 -34.66 16.59
N LEU A 180 3.63 -35.17 15.53
CA LEU A 180 4.84 -36.00 15.63
C LEU A 180 6.01 -35.23 16.24
N GLY A 181 6.78 -35.94 17.07
CA GLY A 181 7.99 -35.41 17.70
C GLY A 181 7.75 -34.34 18.77
N THR A 182 6.49 -34.09 19.18
CA THR A 182 6.20 -33.16 20.27
C THR A 182 5.11 -33.69 21.21
N ARG A 183 5.28 -33.47 22.53
CA ARG A 183 4.26 -33.82 23.55
C ARG A 183 3.05 -32.88 23.56
N LYS A 184 3.00 -31.89 22.67
CA LYS A 184 1.97 -30.83 22.69
C LYS A 184 0.97 -31.06 21.57
N THR A 185 -0.30 -30.79 21.84
CA THR A 185 -1.36 -30.84 20.81
C THR A 185 -1.22 -29.68 19.82
N LEU A 186 -1.84 -29.82 18.63
CA LEU A 186 -1.91 -28.73 17.65
C LEU A 186 -2.57 -27.48 18.24
N SER A 187 -3.63 -27.64 19.03
CA SER A 187 -4.30 -26.55 19.74
C SER A 187 -3.36 -25.80 20.71
N GLN A 188 -2.55 -26.51 21.49
CA GLN A 188 -1.56 -25.90 22.39
C GLN A 188 -0.45 -25.17 21.63
N LYS A 189 -0.03 -25.67 20.48
CA LYS A 189 0.94 -24.99 19.61
C LYS A 189 0.35 -23.71 19.01
N ARG A 190 -0.90 -23.74 18.55
CA ARG A 190 -1.61 -22.54 18.07
C ARG A 190 -1.79 -21.51 19.18
N LEU A 191 -2.21 -21.93 20.38
CA LEU A 191 -2.35 -21.04 21.53
C LEU A 191 -1.04 -20.33 21.85
N LYS A 192 0.07 -21.09 21.98
CA LYS A 192 1.39 -20.51 22.23
C LYS A 192 1.80 -19.54 21.13
N LEU A 193 1.58 -19.90 19.86
CA LEU A 193 1.92 -19.05 18.72
C LEU A 193 1.09 -17.75 18.74
N ALA A 194 -0.23 -17.84 18.96
CA ALA A 194 -1.10 -16.68 19.03
C ALA A 194 -0.75 -15.76 20.22
N GLN A 195 -0.42 -16.31 21.38
CA GLN A 195 0.06 -15.54 22.54
C GLN A 195 1.38 -14.81 22.25
N ASP A 196 2.35 -15.50 21.65
CA ASP A 196 3.61 -14.90 21.21
C ASP A 196 3.37 -13.75 20.22
N LEU A 197 2.43 -13.91 19.30
CA LEU A 197 2.12 -12.89 18.30
C LEU A 197 1.41 -11.67 18.92
N ARG A 198 0.43 -11.88 19.81
CA ARG A 198 -0.30 -10.78 20.47
C ARG A 198 0.58 -9.93 21.39
N SER A 199 1.45 -10.56 22.18
CA SER A 199 2.32 -9.85 23.12
C SER A 199 3.28 -8.86 22.43
N ASN A 200 3.70 -9.19 21.21
CA ASN A 200 4.61 -8.35 20.42
C ASN A 200 3.92 -7.16 19.73
N ARG A 201 2.58 -7.14 19.59
CA ARG A 201 1.84 -6.04 18.92
C ARG A 201 1.73 -4.78 19.79
N ARG A 202 1.54 -4.93 21.11
CA ARG A 202 1.23 -3.81 22.04
C ARG A 202 2.32 -2.74 22.14
N LYS A 203 3.59 -3.10 21.90
CA LYS A 203 4.74 -2.21 22.09
C LYS A 203 4.95 -1.19 20.97
N GLY A 204 4.27 -1.36 19.83
CA GLY A 204 4.50 -0.52 18.64
C GLY A 204 3.49 0.60 18.43
N VAL A 205 2.37 0.65 19.15
CA VAL A 205 1.23 1.51 18.79
C VAL A 205 1.31 2.92 19.41
N VAL A 206 1.85 3.03 20.64
CA VAL A 206 1.85 4.29 21.41
C VAL A 206 2.64 5.44 20.75
N PRO A 207 3.89 5.25 20.26
CA PRO A 207 4.67 6.34 19.68
C PRO A 207 4.01 7.01 18.47
N ILE A 208 3.18 6.27 17.72
CA ILE A 208 2.53 6.74 16.51
C ILE A 208 1.33 7.63 16.79
N PHE A 209 0.56 7.31 17.82
CA PHE A 209 -0.50 8.23 18.25
C PHE A 209 0.09 9.59 18.65
N LEU A 210 1.28 9.61 19.27
CA LEU A 210 1.98 10.86 19.58
C LEU A 210 2.42 11.63 18.32
N SER A 211 3.00 10.97 17.30
CA SER A 211 3.37 11.67 16.06
C SER A 211 2.16 12.13 15.25
N THR A 212 1.11 11.32 15.20
CA THR A 212 -0.12 11.68 14.49
C THR A 212 -0.79 12.88 15.17
N LEU A 213 -0.82 12.89 16.51
CA LEU A 213 -1.29 14.03 17.29
C LEU A 213 -0.44 15.27 17.01
N TRP A 214 0.88 15.13 16.95
CA TRP A 214 1.78 16.24 16.61
C TRP A 214 1.50 16.81 15.22
N PHE A 215 1.25 15.97 14.22
CA PHE A 215 0.86 16.41 12.88
C PHE A 215 -0.48 17.17 12.89
N ILE A 216 -1.48 16.69 13.64
CA ILE A 216 -2.78 17.35 13.78
C ILE A 216 -2.62 18.72 14.46
N LEU A 217 -1.77 18.82 15.49
CA LEU A 217 -1.47 20.09 16.17
C LEU A 217 -0.78 21.07 15.21
N ALA A 218 0.22 20.61 14.45
CA ALA A 218 0.89 21.44 13.45
C ALA A 218 -0.08 21.94 12.36
N LEU A 219 -1.01 21.08 11.93
CA LEU A 219 -2.08 21.45 11.01
C LEU A 219 -3.00 22.52 11.61
N GLY A 220 -3.42 22.35 12.86
CA GLY A 220 -4.27 23.32 13.57
C GLY A 220 -3.62 24.70 13.68
N ILE A 221 -2.34 24.75 14.09
CA ILE A 221 -1.57 26.00 14.16
C ILE A 221 -1.45 26.65 12.77
N SER A 222 -1.23 25.85 11.73
CA SER A 222 -1.10 26.38 10.36
C SER A 222 -2.41 26.92 9.81
N ILE A 223 -3.55 26.31 10.16
CA ILE A 223 -4.88 26.81 9.83
C ILE A 223 -5.10 28.16 10.53
N GLU A 224 -4.84 28.24 11.83
CA GLU A 224 -4.99 29.49 12.59
C GLU A 224 -4.13 30.61 12.02
N ALA A 225 -2.84 30.35 11.75
CA ALA A 225 -1.94 31.31 11.15
C ALA A 225 -2.39 31.78 9.74
N ALA A 226 -2.91 30.86 8.92
CA ALA A 226 -3.40 31.20 7.59
C ALA A 226 -4.68 32.04 7.62
N PHE A 227 -5.64 31.72 8.49
CA PHE A 227 -6.87 32.51 8.60
C PHE A 227 -6.67 33.81 9.39
N GLY A 228 -5.65 33.91 10.24
CA GLY A 228 -5.24 35.14 10.91
C GLY A 228 -4.65 36.19 9.95
N ASP A 229 -3.91 35.76 8.92
CA ASP A 229 -3.35 36.61 7.87
C ASP A 229 -3.93 36.25 6.49
N LEU A 230 -5.25 36.41 6.37
CA LEU A 230 -6.00 35.98 5.20
C LEU A 230 -5.51 36.68 3.91
N GLY A 231 -5.29 35.87 2.87
CA GLY A 231 -4.83 36.34 1.56
C GLY A 231 -3.31 36.39 1.43
N SER A 232 -2.56 36.25 2.52
CA SER A 232 -1.09 36.16 2.51
C SER A 232 -0.61 34.96 1.70
N ASN A 233 0.12 35.24 0.63
CA ASN A 233 0.68 34.24 -0.28
C ASN A 233 1.55 33.23 0.47
N LEU A 234 2.34 33.70 1.43
CA LEU A 234 3.22 32.83 2.21
C LEU A 234 2.44 31.84 3.07
N GLN A 235 1.45 32.32 3.82
CA GLN A 235 0.66 31.47 4.71
C GLN A 235 -0.20 30.46 3.93
N ALA A 236 -0.76 30.89 2.81
CA ALA A 236 -1.49 30.04 1.90
C ALA A 236 -0.65 28.85 1.42
N HIS A 237 0.59 29.11 0.99
CA HIS A 237 1.50 28.06 0.55
C HIS A 237 1.95 27.17 1.68
N ASN A 238 2.19 27.73 2.87
CA ASN A 238 2.51 26.93 4.04
C ASN A 238 1.37 25.94 4.35
N LEU A 239 0.12 26.42 4.39
CA LEU A 239 -1.06 25.58 4.61
C LEU A 239 -1.26 24.56 3.49
N ALA A 240 -1.15 24.95 2.22
CA ALA A 240 -1.30 24.03 1.07
C ALA A 240 -0.34 22.84 1.13
N MET A 241 0.90 23.05 1.58
CA MET A 241 1.87 21.98 1.77
C MET A 241 1.35 20.94 2.78
N GLY A 242 0.86 21.41 3.93
CA GLY A 242 0.24 20.57 4.95
C GLY A 242 -0.97 19.79 4.45
N LEU A 243 -1.86 20.46 3.72
CA LEU A 243 -3.03 19.81 3.13
C LEU A 243 -2.61 18.71 2.13
N PHE A 244 -1.60 19.00 1.30
CA PHE A 244 -1.10 18.06 0.30
C PHE A 244 -0.51 16.79 0.93
N VAL A 245 0.20 16.89 2.04
CA VAL A 245 0.84 15.74 2.71
C VAL A 245 -0.07 15.04 3.73
N SER A 246 -1.31 15.50 3.93
CA SER A 246 -2.22 14.97 4.95
C SER A 246 -2.63 13.51 4.73
N TRP A 247 -2.44 12.96 3.52
CA TRP A 247 -2.62 11.53 3.27
C TRP A 247 -1.52 10.65 3.90
N LEU A 248 -0.33 11.20 4.17
CA LEU A 248 0.81 10.42 4.68
C LEU A 248 0.56 9.90 6.11
N PRO A 249 0.10 10.71 7.09
CA PRO A 249 -0.30 10.20 8.40
C PRO A 249 -1.36 9.09 8.33
N ILE A 250 -2.35 9.22 7.42
CA ILE A 250 -3.38 8.19 7.20
C ILE A 250 -2.72 6.89 6.74
N LEU A 251 -1.83 6.96 5.74
CA LEU A 251 -1.11 5.80 5.22
C LEU A 251 -0.24 5.12 6.28
N ILE A 252 0.48 5.90 7.08
CA ILE A 252 1.35 5.37 8.14
C ILE A 252 0.53 4.70 9.23
N LEU A 253 -0.55 5.34 9.70
CA LEU A 253 -1.46 4.75 10.69
C LEU A 253 -2.07 3.43 10.18
N CYS A 254 -2.52 3.40 8.93
CA CYS A 254 -2.97 2.19 8.24
C CYS A 254 -1.88 1.09 8.22
N SER A 255 -0.66 1.44 7.80
CA SER A 255 0.46 0.49 7.67
C SER A 255 0.82 -0.16 9.00
N ILE A 256 0.58 0.52 10.11
CA ILE A 256 0.86 0.03 11.45
C ILE A 256 -0.25 -0.89 11.96
N LEU A 257 -1.52 -0.57 11.68
CA LEU A 257 -2.60 -1.49 11.98
C LEU A 257 -2.43 -2.82 11.24
N ASP A 258 -1.94 -2.73 10.01
CA ASP A 258 -1.56 -3.87 9.20
C ASP A 258 -0.20 -4.48 9.64
N ARG A 259 0.60 -3.86 10.50
CA ARG A 259 1.78 -4.56 11.03
C ARG A 259 1.37 -5.57 12.10
N ASN A 260 1.77 -6.82 11.91
CA ASN A 260 1.74 -7.83 12.94
C ASN A 260 3.12 -8.52 12.98
N PRO A 261 3.64 -8.87 14.17
CA PRO A 261 4.52 -8.12 15.08
C PRO A 261 5.89 -7.57 14.58
N VAL A 262 6.70 -7.07 15.52
CA VAL A 262 7.95 -6.28 15.28
C VAL A 262 9.00 -7.00 14.43
N ALA A 263 9.14 -8.32 14.53
CA ALA A 263 10.16 -9.11 13.81
C ALA A 263 9.54 -10.08 12.79
N SER A 264 9.42 -9.62 11.53
CA SER A 264 8.79 -10.39 10.44
C SER A 264 9.44 -11.76 10.22
N ASP A 265 10.76 -11.86 10.33
CA ASP A 265 11.53 -13.08 10.05
C ASP A 265 11.40 -14.12 11.18
N ASP A 266 11.27 -13.68 12.43
CA ASP A 266 11.02 -14.59 13.56
C ASP A 266 9.63 -15.23 13.45
N ILE A 267 8.64 -14.43 13.12
CA ILE A 267 7.28 -14.90 12.89
C ILE A 267 7.25 -15.86 11.70
N GLN A 268 7.90 -15.52 10.58
CA GLN A 268 8.01 -16.41 9.42
C GLN A 268 8.57 -17.79 9.81
N ARG A 269 9.65 -17.82 10.61
CA ARG A 269 10.21 -19.08 11.12
C ARG A 269 9.23 -19.85 11.99
N LYS A 270 8.50 -19.17 12.88
CA LYS A 270 7.48 -19.79 13.74
C LYS A 270 6.30 -20.35 12.93
N LEU A 271 5.84 -19.63 11.91
CA LEU A 271 4.77 -20.05 11.01
C LEU A 271 5.19 -21.26 10.17
N ASN A 272 6.39 -21.22 9.56
CA ASN A 272 6.94 -22.36 8.83
C ASN A 272 7.10 -23.58 9.74
N LYS A 273 7.55 -23.40 10.99
CA LYS A 273 7.65 -24.50 11.96
C LYS A 273 6.29 -25.13 12.29
N LEU A 274 5.20 -24.34 12.33
CA LEU A 274 3.85 -24.88 12.50
C LEU A 274 3.45 -25.72 11.28
N VAL A 275 3.67 -25.20 10.07
CA VAL A 275 3.38 -25.90 8.81
C VAL A 275 4.18 -27.21 8.72
N ASP A 276 5.48 -27.18 9.00
CA ASP A 276 6.36 -28.34 8.92
C ASP A 276 5.93 -29.45 9.90
N LEU A 277 5.50 -29.08 11.12
CA LEU A 277 4.97 -30.05 12.08
C LEU A 277 3.70 -30.72 11.59
N VAL A 278 2.79 -29.97 10.96
CA VAL A 278 1.56 -30.51 10.38
C VAL A 278 1.89 -31.42 9.19
N CYS A 279 2.77 -31.00 8.28
CA CYS A 279 3.20 -31.83 7.15
C CYS A 279 3.85 -33.14 7.62
N ASN A 280 4.75 -33.09 8.61
CA ASN A 280 5.36 -34.30 9.17
C ASN A 280 4.31 -35.25 9.75
N SER A 281 3.32 -34.70 10.45
CA SER A 281 2.25 -35.49 11.08
C SER A 281 1.29 -36.13 10.05
N LEU A 282 1.09 -35.49 8.90
CA LEU A 282 0.29 -36.05 7.81
C LEU A 282 1.08 -37.08 6.97
N LEU A 283 2.40 -36.98 6.90
CA LEU A 283 3.25 -37.94 6.20
C LEU A 283 3.31 -39.29 6.93
N ASP A 284 3.18 -39.30 8.26
CA ASP A 284 3.12 -40.52 9.05
C ASP A 284 1.78 -41.25 8.89
N SER A 285 1.86 -42.50 8.44
CA SER A 285 0.69 -43.33 8.13
C SER A 285 -0.17 -43.64 9.36
N ASP A 286 0.43 -43.76 10.55
CA ASP A 286 -0.32 -44.08 11.77
C ASP A 286 -1.10 -42.87 12.27
N THR A 287 -0.42 -41.72 12.39
CA THR A 287 -1.03 -40.44 12.77
C THR A 287 -2.10 -40.01 11.77
N ARG A 288 -1.87 -40.20 10.46
CA ARG A 288 -2.85 -39.88 9.41
C ARG A 288 -4.10 -40.76 9.51
N ARG A 289 -3.94 -42.08 9.71
CA ARG A 289 -5.07 -43.00 9.87
C ARG A 289 -5.90 -42.66 11.12
N GLU A 290 -5.24 -42.38 12.24
CA GLU A 290 -5.93 -41.95 13.46
C GLU A 290 -6.67 -40.63 13.25
N TYR A 291 -6.06 -39.68 12.54
CA TYR A 291 -6.70 -38.41 12.22
C TYR A 291 -7.93 -38.59 11.33
N ILE A 292 -7.86 -39.42 10.29
CA ILE A 292 -9.02 -39.74 9.44
C ILE A 292 -10.12 -40.43 10.26
N ALA A 293 -9.75 -41.38 11.12
CA ALA A 293 -10.68 -42.08 12.00
C ALA A 293 -11.38 -41.16 12.99
N SER A 294 -10.77 -40.04 13.39
CA SER A 294 -11.40 -39.05 14.30
C SER A 294 -12.67 -38.40 13.71
N PHE A 295 -12.82 -38.42 12.39
CA PHE A 295 -14.03 -37.93 11.70
C PHE A 295 -15.09 -39.00 11.47
N ALA A 296 -14.85 -40.25 11.93
CA ALA A 296 -15.85 -41.31 11.86
C ALA A 296 -17.15 -40.88 12.57
N GLY A 297 -18.27 -41.00 11.85
CA GLY A 297 -19.61 -40.59 12.31
C GLY A 297 -20.11 -39.25 11.77
N LEU A 298 -19.28 -38.48 11.06
CA LEU A 298 -19.73 -37.28 10.34
C LEU A 298 -20.17 -37.61 8.91
N PRO A 299 -21.17 -36.92 8.34
CA PRO A 299 -21.64 -37.18 6.98
C PRO A 299 -20.55 -36.96 5.92
N GLN A 300 -19.56 -36.10 6.19
CA GLN A 300 -18.45 -35.82 5.27
C GLN A 300 -17.19 -36.68 5.51
N ALA A 301 -17.25 -37.74 6.33
CA ALA A 301 -16.07 -38.51 6.73
C ALA A 301 -15.30 -39.11 5.54
N GLN A 302 -16.00 -39.68 4.55
CA GLN A 302 -15.36 -40.25 3.35
C GLN A 302 -14.65 -39.19 2.53
N HIS A 303 -15.28 -38.03 2.37
CA HIS A 303 -14.71 -36.91 1.64
C HIS A 303 -13.47 -36.34 2.36
N MET A 304 -13.52 -36.24 3.69
CA MET A 304 -12.37 -35.86 4.52
C MET A 304 -11.21 -36.84 4.36
N ALA A 305 -11.47 -38.15 4.36
CA ALA A 305 -10.45 -39.17 4.17
C ALA A 305 -9.71 -39.00 2.83
N TYR A 306 -10.48 -38.89 1.74
CA TYR A 306 -9.95 -38.64 0.40
C TYR A 306 -9.11 -37.35 0.34
N TRP A 307 -9.63 -36.27 0.95
CA TRP A 307 -8.96 -34.97 0.93
C TRP A 307 -7.66 -34.97 1.73
N VAL A 308 -7.65 -35.59 2.91
CA VAL A 308 -6.45 -35.72 3.75
C VAL A 308 -5.37 -36.53 3.05
N GLU A 309 -5.72 -37.63 2.38
CA GLU A 309 -4.76 -38.43 1.60
C GLU A 309 -4.19 -37.62 0.42
N THR A 310 -5.03 -36.85 -0.26
CA THR A 310 -4.60 -35.97 -1.38
C THR A 310 -3.62 -34.90 -0.90
N ILE A 311 -3.87 -34.30 0.27
CA ILE A 311 -2.94 -33.34 0.89
C ILE A 311 -1.64 -34.03 1.31
N ALA A 312 -1.73 -35.20 1.94
CA ALA A 312 -0.56 -35.95 2.40
C ALA A 312 0.37 -36.33 1.25
N ALA A 313 -0.18 -36.71 0.08
CA ALA A 313 0.59 -37.00 -1.13
C ALA A 313 1.43 -35.80 -1.62
N LYS A 314 1.03 -34.56 -1.32
CA LYS A 314 1.77 -33.34 -1.67
C LYS A 314 2.52 -32.71 -0.50
N ALA A 315 2.39 -33.25 0.71
CA ALA A 315 2.94 -32.66 1.93
C ALA A 315 4.46 -32.52 1.91
N GLU A 316 5.17 -33.45 1.26
CA GLU A 316 6.64 -33.39 1.12
C GLU A 316 7.10 -32.18 0.30
N TYR A 317 6.34 -31.79 -0.73
CA TYR A 317 6.63 -30.62 -1.56
C TYR A 317 6.28 -29.30 -0.87
N ILE A 318 5.20 -29.32 -0.06
CA ILE A 318 4.70 -28.18 0.72
C ILE A 318 5.64 -27.85 1.88
N LYS A 319 6.22 -28.88 2.51
CA LYS A 319 7.17 -28.78 3.61
C LYS A 319 8.40 -27.95 3.24
N SER A 320 8.97 -27.28 4.24
CA SER A 320 10.17 -26.45 4.16
C SER A 320 9.98 -25.15 3.36
N ASP A 321 10.15 -24.01 4.04
CA ASP A 321 10.05 -22.66 3.48
C ASP A 321 8.73 -22.39 2.74
N TYR A 322 7.62 -22.80 3.35
CA TYR A 322 6.27 -22.51 2.84
C TYR A 322 6.06 -21.00 2.69
N PHE A 323 6.38 -20.23 3.74
CA PHE A 323 6.47 -18.78 3.70
C PHE A 323 7.90 -18.34 3.44
N ARG A 324 8.10 -17.48 2.43
CA ARG A 324 9.42 -17.06 1.95
C ARG A 324 9.77 -15.60 2.22
N GLY A 325 8.81 -14.75 2.59
CA GLY A 325 9.10 -13.38 2.96
C GLY A 325 7.87 -12.57 3.32
N PHE A 326 8.09 -11.44 3.97
CA PHE A 326 7.05 -10.49 4.33
C PHE A 326 6.53 -9.73 3.10
N ALA A 327 5.21 -9.56 3.03
CA ALA A 327 4.48 -8.95 1.92
C ALA A 327 3.51 -7.85 2.36
N GLY A 328 3.12 -7.85 3.63
CA GLY A 328 2.19 -6.87 4.22
C GLY A 328 2.67 -5.43 4.05
N GLN A 329 1.81 -4.49 4.43
CA GLN A 329 2.02 -3.05 4.38
C GLN A 329 2.21 -2.54 2.95
N ALA A 330 1.53 -3.19 2.01
CA ALA A 330 1.70 -2.97 0.59
C ALA A 330 3.16 -3.07 0.09
N ARG A 331 4.06 -3.78 0.77
CA ARG A 331 5.48 -3.90 0.32
C ARG A 331 5.61 -4.67 -0.99
N THR A 332 4.61 -5.49 -1.31
CA THR A 332 4.58 -6.31 -2.51
C THR A 332 3.33 -6.05 -3.33
N ARG A 333 3.52 -5.86 -4.63
CA ARG A 333 2.46 -5.70 -5.60
C ARG A 333 1.79 -7.05 -5.90
N PHE A 334 0.48 -7.05 -6.15
CA PHE A 334 -0.29 -8.25 -6.51
C PHE A 334 -0.30 -9.36 -5.44
N HIS A 335 -0.13 -8.99 -4.17
CA HIS A 335 -0.18 -9.92 -3.06
C HIS A 335 -1.63 -10.06 -2.56
N TYR A 336 -2.20 -11.26 -2.65
CA TYR A 336 -3.58 -11.57 -2.19
C TYR A 336 -3.64 -12.14 -0.77
N GLY A 337 -2.49 -12.62 -0.27
CA GLY A 337 -2.40 -13.38 0.97
C GLY A 337 -3.20 -14.69 0.95
N ALA A 338 -3.02 -15.51 1.98
CA ALA A 338 -3.75 -16.78 2.11
C ALA A 338 -5.12 -16.61 2.79
N ALA A 339 -5.30 -15.56 3.59
CA ALA A 339 -6.47 -15.46 4.47
C ALA A 339 -7.75 -15.22 3.69
N TYR A 340 -7.69 -14.40 2.65
CA TYR A 340 -8.88 -14.03 1.90
C TYR A 340 -9.61 -15.24 1.27
N ALA A 341 -8.87 -16.14 0.61
CA ALA A 341 -9.47 -17.34 0.01
C ALA A 341 -10.06 -18.28 1.07
N VAL A 342 -9.29 -18.52 2.14
CA VAL A 342 -9.75 -19.34 3.27
C VAL A 342 -11.03 -18.74 3.87
N LEU A 343 -11.08 -17.43 4.09
CA LEU A 343 -12.24 -16.74 4.67
C LEU A 343 -13.49 -16.87 3.79
N ILE A 344 -13.37 -16.69 2.47
CA ILE A 344 -14.54 -16.80 1.57
C ILE A 344 -15.07 -18.22 1.51
N GLU A 345 -14.18 -19.21 1.46
CA GLU A 345 -14.62 -20.59 1.38
C GLU A 345 -15.26 -21.06 2.68
N ILE A 346 -14.73 -20.70 3.85
CA ILE A 346 -15.37 -21.05 5.12
C ILE A 346 -16.67 -20.28 5.36
N GLU A 347 -16.75 -19.03 4.85
CA GLU A 347 -17.97 -18.23 4.87
C GLU A 347 -19.09 -18.98 4.17
N LYS A 348 -18.84 -19.42 2.92
CA LYS A 348 -19.82 -20.14 2.12
C LYS A 348 -20.06 -21.58 2.59
N ALA A 349 -19.04 -22.25 3.11
CA ALA A 349 -19.14 -23.66 3.49
C ALA A 349 -19.93 -23.88 4.79
N TYR A 350 -19.91 -22.93 5.73
CA TYR A 350 -20.50 -23.14 7.04
C TYR A 350 -21.06 -21.88 7.71
N ILE A 351 -20.31 -20.77 7.73
CA ILE A 351 -20.64 -19.62 8.56
C ILE A 351 -21.88 -18.86 8.05
N ALA A 352 -22.03 -18.70 6.74
CA ALA A 352 -23.12 -17.93 6.13
C ALA A 352 -24.49 -18.56 6.37
N GLU A 353 -24.60 -19.89 6.34
CA GLU A 353 -25.86 -20.61 6.55
C GLU A 353 -26.28 -20.63 8.03
N ARG A 354 -25.30 -20.77 8.94
CA ARG A 354 -25.57 -20.84 10.39
C ARG A 354 -25.71 -19.47 11.05
N GLY A 355 -25.08 -18.44 10.52
CA GLY A 355 -25.12 -17.08 11.07
C GLY A 355 -24.41 -16.95 12.42
N ARG A 356 -24.98 -16.17 13.34
CA ARG A 356 -24.44 -16.02 14.71
C ARG A 356 -24.63 -17.31 15.50
N ASN A 357 -23.73 -17.56 16.45
CA ASN A 357 -23.63 -18.80 17.22
C ASN A 357 -23.30 -20.04 16.35
N TRP A 358 -22.55 -19.84 15.26
CA TRP A 358 -22.17 -20.93 14.36
C TRP A 358 -21.29 -21.99 15.03
N LEU A 359 -20.65 -21.70 16.17
CA LEU A 359 -19.80 -22.65 16.90
C LEU A 359 -20.58 -23.59 17.84
N THR A 360 -21.92 -23.59 17.81
CA THR A 360 -22.77 -24.45 18.67
C THR A 360 -22.34 -25.93 18.62
N ASN A 361 -22.04 -26.45 17.42
CA ASN A 361 -21.51 -27.80 17.21
C ASN A 361 -20.04 -27.76 16.80
N PRO A 362 -19.07 -27.71 17.75
CA PRO A 362 -17.67 -27.45 17.43
C PRO A 362 -17.03 -28.55 16.57
N ARG A 363 -17.46 -29.81 16.72
CA ARG A 363 -16.95 -30.94 15.92
C ARG A 363 -17.37 -30.85 14.45
N GLU A 364 -18.65 -30.54 14.21
CA GLU A 364 -19.19 -30.33 12.86
C GLU A 364 -18.58 -29.09 12.21
N ALA A 365 -18.55 -27.96 12.94
CA ALA A 365 -17.97 -26.71 12.47
C ALA A 365 -16.52 -26.88 12.05
N ARG A 366 -15.66 -27.46 12.89
CA ARG A 366 -14.24 -27.67 12.56
C ARG A 366 -14.05 -28.58 11.34
N ALA A 367 -14.85 -29.65 11.20
CA ALA A 367 -14.79 -30.52 10.03
C ALA A 367 -15.16 -29.77 8.75
N ALA A 368 -16.22 -28.96 8.78
CA ALA A 368 -16.65 -28.15 7.65
C ALA A 368 -15.60 -27.07 7.29
N LEU A 369 -15.00 -26.41 8.28
CA LEU A 369 -13.93 -25.40 8.09
C LEU A 369 -12.66 -26.01 7.49
N VAL A 370 -12.33 -27.25 7.84
CA VAL A 370 -11.16 -27.97 7.29
C VAL A 370 -11.39 -28.36 5.83
N LEU A 371 -12.60 -28.83 5.49
CA LEU A 371 -12.98 -29.18 4.12
C LEU A 371 -13.09 -27.94 3.23
N GLY A 372 -13.90 -26.96 3.64
CA GLY A 372 -14.34 -25.82 2.81
C GLY A 372 -15.07 -26.24 1.53
N GLN A 373 -15.34 -25.27 0.63
CA GLN A 373 -15.99 -25.52 -0.65
C GLN A 373 -14.96 -25.71 -1.76
N ILE A 374 -15.01 -26.83 -2.49
CA ILE A 374 -13.97 -27.25 -3.43
C ILE A 374 -13.91 -26.39 -4.71
N ASP A 375 -14.84 -25.47 -4.92
CA ASP A 375 -15.08 -24.95 -6.27
C ASP A 375 -14.07 -23.90 -6.76
N ARG A 376 -13.35 -23.15 -5.90
CA ARG A 376 -12.52 -22.01 -6.37
C ARG A 376 -11.27 -21.71 -5.51
N GLY A 377 -10.06 -22.02 -6.00
CA GLY A 377 -8.80 -21.74 -5.28
C GLY A 377 -8.38 -20.25 -5.19
N PHE A 378 -7.16 -20.00 -4.68
CA PHE A 378 -6.59 -18.72 -4.19
C PHE A 378 -6.63 -17.43 -5.05
N THR A 379 -7.19 -17.38 -6.26
CA THR A 379 -7.09 -16.18 -7.11
C THR A 379 -8.40 -15.77 -7.78
N TRP A 380 -9.15 -14.86 -7.15
CA TRP A 380 -10.30 -14.22 -7.80
C TRP A 380 -10.29 -12.69 -7.68
N PHE A 381 -10.76 -12.01 -8.74
CA PHE A 381 -11.03 -10.57 -8.73
C PHE A 381 -12.35 -10.32 -8.02
N ASP A 382 -12.31 -9.79 -6.81
CA ASP A 382 -13.54 -9.48 -6.07
C ASP A 382 -13.90 -8.01 -6.23
N GLY A 383 -15.11 -7.76 -6.73
CA GLY A 383 -15.68 -6.41 -6.84
C GLY A 383 -15.72 -5.68 -5.50
N ARG A 384 -15.74 -6.39 -4.36
CA ARG A 384 -15.60 -5.80 -3.02
C ARG A 384 -14.28 -5.04 -2.84
N GLN A 385 -13.23 -5.35 -3.61
CA GLN A 385 -11.95 -4.62 -3.62
C GLN A 385 -12.08 -3.21 -4.22
N LEU A 386 -13.08 -2.94 -5.06
CA LEU A 386 -13.26 -1.62 -5.66
C LEU A 386 -13.56 -0.57 -4.59
N TRP A 387 -14.20 -0.94 -3.48
CA TRP A 387 -14.45 -0.03 -2.37
C TRP A 387 -13.16 0.41 -1.67
N THR A 388 -12.19 -0.49 -1.44
CA THR A 388 -10.91 -0.10 -0.81
C THR A 388 -10.06 0.76 -1.74
N VAL A 389 -10.13 0.50 -3.06
CA VAL A 389 -9.52 1.37 -4.08
C VAL A 389 -10.17 2.75 -4.06
N LEU A 390 -11.50 2.82 -4.08
CA LEU A 390 -12.24 4.09 -4.05
C LEU A 390 -11.94 4.88 -2.77
N ALA A 391 -11.96 4.23 -1.60
CA ALA A 391 -11.60 4.86 -0.33
C ALA A 391 -10.17 5.42 -0.36
N SER A 392 -9.23 4.71 -1.00
CA SER A 392 -7.84 5.17 -1.14
C SER A 392 -7.72 6.37 -2.08
N VAL A 393 -8.45 6.36 -3.19
CA VAL A 393 -8.54 7.50 -4.11
C VAL A 393 -9.15 8.71 -3.41
N LEU A 394 -10.19 8.53 -2.60
CA LEU A 394 -10.80 9.62 -1.82
C LEU A 394 -9.86 10.17 -0.75
N CYS A 395 -9.10 9.32 -0.04
CA CYS A 395 -8.15 9.77 0.98
C CYS A 395 -7.00 10.60 0.38
N VAL A 396 -6.34 10.08 -0.66
CA VAL A 396 -5.21 10.79 -1.30
C VAL A 396 -5.70 11.93 -2.18
N GLY A 397 -6.77 11.71 -2.94
CA GLY A 397 -7.36 12.70 -3.83
C GLY A 397 -8.02 13.84 -3.08
N GLY A 398 -8.79 13.57 -2.03
CA GLY A 398 -9.47 14.60 -1.24
C GLY A 398 -8.49 15.55 -0.55
N THR A 399 -7.40 15.02 0.01
CA THR A 399 -6.33 15.83 0.61
C THR A 399 -5.55 16.63 -0.45
N SER A 400 -5.24 16.01 -1.60
CA SER A 400 -4.58 16.68 -2.74
C SER A 400 -5.46 17.77 -3.38
N VAL A 401 -6.77 17.55 -3.47
CA VAL A 401 -7.75 18.50 -4.00
C VAL A 401 -7.85 19.72 -3.09
N GLY A 402 -7.81 19.54 -1.77
CA GLY A 402 -7.80 20.69 -0.86
C GLY A 402 -6.59 21.60 -1.05
N ALA A 403 -5.39 21.01 -1.18
CA ALA A 403 -4.16 21.76 -1.49
C ALA A 403 -4.22 22.44 -2.88
N PHE A 404 -4.78 21.74 -3.87
CA PHE A 404 -4.99 22.27 -5.21
C PHE A 404 -5.95 23.46 -5.21
N VAL A 405 -7.14 23.33 -4.61
CA VAL A 405 -8.15 24.40 -4.54
C VAL A 405 -7.58 25.64 -3.86
N LEU A 406 -6.84 25.45 -2.76
CA LEU A 406 -6.21 26.55 -2.05
C LEU A 406 -5.18 27.25 -2.94
N SER A 407 -4.25 26.50 -3.53
CA SER A 407 -3.17 27.07 -4.35
C SER A 407 -3.64 27.64 -5.69
N PHE A 408 -4.76 27.14 -6.24
CA PHE A 408 -5.33 27.56 -7.53
C PHE A 408 -6.09 28.88 -7.44
N ASN A 409 -6.54 29.25 -6.24
CA ASN A 409 -7.27 30.48 -5.97
C ASN A 409 -6.46 31.49 -5.13
N THR A 410 -5.22 31.14 -4.76
CA THR A 410 -4.23 32.02 -4.11
C THR A 410 -3.38 32.72 -5.18
N PRO A 411 -2.68 33.86 -4.92
CA PRO A 411 -2.00 34.64 -5.94
C PRO A 411 -0.82 33.93 -6.62
N THR A 412 -1.18 33.11 -7.60
CA THR A 412 -0.48 32.63 -8.78
C THR A 412 -1.61 32.20 -9.69
N VAL A 413 -1.84 32.90 -10.80
CA VAL A 413 -3.13 32.82 -11.49
C VAL A 413 -3.37 31.42 -12.08
N GLY A 414 -4.39 30.72 -11.60
CA GLY A 414 -4.84 29.44 -12.15
C GLY A 414 -3.83 28.30 -12.00
N LEU A 415 -3.55 27.59 -13.11
CA LEU A 415 -2.66 26.43 -13.10
C LEU A 415 -1.19 26.89 -13.20
N GLY A 416 -0.61 27.22 -12.04
CA GLY A 416 0.80 27.54 -11.88
C GLY A 416 1.69 26.31 -11.64
N CYS A 417 3.00 26.53 -11.44
CA CYS A 417 3.94 25.45 -11.13
C CYS A 417 3.55 24.65 -9.88
N ARG A 418 2.99 25.32 -8.86
CA ARG A 418 2.56 24.68 -7.59
C ARG A 418 1.36 23.76 -7.80
N THR A 419 0.25 24.33 -8.30
CA THR A 419 -1.01 23.60 -8.53
C THR A 419 -0.88 22.53 -9.60
N GLY A 420 -0.17 22.84 -10.69
CA GLY A 420 0.20 21.85 -11.70
C GLY A 420 1.09 20.75 -11.13
N GLY A 421 1.99 21.09 -10.19
CA GLY A 421 2.80 20.14 -9.44
C GLY A 421 1.98 19.09 -8.69
N TYR A 422 1.02 19.53 -7.87
CA TYR A 422 0.11 18.63 -7.15
C TYR A 422 -0.74 17.79 -8.11
N LEU A 423 -1.22 18.39 -9.20
CA LEU A 423 -2.01 17.69 -10.21
C LEU A 423 -1.19 16.58 -10.90
N ILE A 424 0.06 16.86 -11.28
CA ILE A 424 0.97 15.88 -11.89
C ILE A 424 1.21 14.71 -10.92
N PHE A 425 1.49 14.99 -9.64
CA PHE A 425 1.66 13.96 -8.62
C PHE A 425 0.43 13.04 -8.53
N PHE A 426 -0.76 13.65 -8.45
CA PHE A 426 -2.01 12.90 -8.33
C PHE A 426 -2.33 12.09 -9.59
N ILE A 427 -2.13 12.65 -10.78
CA ILE A 427 -2.33 11.94 -12.05
C ILE A 427 -1.40 10.73 -12.15
N ILE A 428 -0.12 10.87 -11.81
CA ILE A 428 0.83 9.75 -11.83
C ILE A 428 0.38 8.67 -10.83
N ALA A 429 -0.03 9.06 -9.62
CA ALA A 429 -0.55 8.13 -8.62
C ALA A 429 -1.81 7.39 -9.11
N LEU A 430 -2.71 8.08 -9.83
CA LEU A 430 -3.92 7.52 -10.41
C LEU A 430 -3.60 6.55 -11.57
N VAL A 431 -2.68 6.92 -12.46
CA VAL A 431 -2.20 6.04 -13.54
C VAL A 431 -1.58 4.78 -12.96
N LEU A 432 -0.79 4.89 -11.89
CA LEU A 432 -0.16 3.75 -11.23
C LEU A 432 -1.19 2.75 -10.68
N VAL A 433 -2.27 3.21 -10.05
CA VAL A 433 -3.32 2.31 -9.53
C VAL A 433 -4.19 1.72 -10.66
N ILE A 434 -4.55 2.51 -11.67
CA ILE A 434 -5.32 2.01 -12.82
C ILE A 434 -4.52 0.96 -13.57
N ALA A 435 -3.24 1.24 -13.86
CA ALA A 435 -2.35 0.28 -14.50
C ALA A 435 -2.16 -0.98 -13.65
N GLU A 436 -2.12 -0.87 -12.32
CA GLU A 436 -2.07 -2.04 -11.44
C GLU A 436 -3.32 -2.91 -11.59
N ILE A 437 -4.51 -2.30 -11.57
CA ILE A 437 -5.79 -3.00 -11.75
C ILE A 437 -5.86 -3.65 -13.13
N VAL A 438 -5.47 -2.94 -14.18
CA VAL A 438 -5.47 -3.46 -15.56
C VAL A 438 -4.48 -4.62 -15.71
N VAL A 439 -3.24 -4.46 -15.26
CA VAL A 439 -2.23 -5.53 -15.30
C VAL A 439 -2.73 -6.72 -14.50
N TRP A 440 -3.30 -6.49 -13.32
CA TRP A 440 -3.84 -7.56 -12.50
C TRP A 440 -4.99 -8.28 -13.20
N TRP A 441 -5.97 -7.56 -13.74
CA TRP A 441 -7.09 -8.12 -14.48
C TRP A 441 -6.62 -8.97 -15.66
N LEU A 442 -5.70 -8.45 -16.49
CA LEU A 442 -5.16 -9.13 -17.66
C LEU A 442 -4.30 -10.36 -17.33
N THR A 443 -3.64 -10.36 -16.17
CA THR A 443 -2.73 -11.44 -15.75
C THR A 443 -3.36 -12.36 -14.69
N SER A 444 -4.61 -12.12 -14.29
CA SER A 444 -5.31 -12.98 -13.34
C SER A 444 -5.48 -14.37 -13.97
N PRO A 445 -5.20 -15.48 -13.24
CA PRO A 445 -5.27 -16.85 -13.78
C PRO A 445 -6.67 -17.31 -14.22
N LEU A 446 -7.67 -16.42 -14.13
CA LEU A 446 -9.09 -16.71 -14.24
C LEU A 446 -9.61 -17.10 -15.62
N ARG A 447 -8.76 -17.27 -16.64
CA ARG A 447 -9.26 -17.61 -17.97
C ARG A 447 -9.13 -19.09 -18.36
N ARG A 448 -8.29 -19.89 -17.70
CA ARG A 448 -8.15 -21.34 -17.98
C ARG A 448 -7.63 -22.11 -16.76
N GLN A 449 -8.54 -22.48 -15.87
CA GLN A 449 -8.28 -23.35 -14.72
C GLN A 449 -7.78 -24.75 -15.16
N ASP A 450 -8.11 -25.18 -16.39
CA ASP A 450 -7.75 -26.51 -16.92
C ASP A 450 -6.32 -26.61 -17.50
N GLN A 451 -5.69 -25.51 -17.92
CA GLN A 451 -4.33 -25.56 -18.49
C GLN A 451 -3.21 -25.44 -17.45
N PHE A 452 -3.51 -24.94 -16.25
CA PHE A 452 -2.50 -24.81 -15.20
C PHE A 452 -2.26 -26.13 -14.48
N HIS A 453 -3.29 -26.94 -14.27
CA HIS A 453 -3.17 -28.26 -13.65
C HIS A 453 -2.28 -29.21 -14.46
N SER A 454 -2.43 -29.23 -15.79
CA SER A 454 -1.57 -30.02 -16.67
C SER A 454 -0.11 -29.56 -16.62
N HIS A 455 0.14 -28.25 -16.58
CA HIS A 455 1.49 -27.72 -16.45
C HIS A 455 2.10 -27.90 -15.06
N VAL A 456 1.34 -27.92 -13.98
CA VAL A 456 1.87 -28.26 -12.65
C VAL A 456 2.23 -29.74 -12.59
N GLU A 457 1.40 -30.64 -13.12
CA GLU A 457 1.78 -32.06 -13.24
C GLU A 457 3.04 -32.26 -14.09
N GLU A 458 3.14 -31.54 -15.21
CA GLU A 458 4.30 -31.54 -16.10
C GLU A 458 5.54 -30.95 -15.42
N TYR A 459 5.41 -29.86 -14.65
CA TYR A 459 6.50 -29.26 -13.86
C TYR A 459 6.93 -30.17 -12.71
N THR A 460 6.00 -30.89 -12.09
CA THR A 460 6.28 -31.87 -11.03
C THR A 460 7.01 -33.09 -11.61
N ARG A 461 6.64 -33.53 -12.81
CA ARG A 461 7.36 -34.56 -13.58
C ARG A 461 8.72 -34.09 -14.10
N HIS A 462 8.90 -32.79 -14.37
CA HIS A 462 10.19 -32.25 -14.81
C HIS A 462 11.11 -31.83 -13.66
N ALA A 463 10.64 -31.66 -12.42
CA ALA A 463 11.51 -31.39 -11.29
C ALA A 463 12.46 -32.57 -10.97
N THR A 464 12.12 -33.80 -11.40
CA THR A 464 13.00 -34.98 -11.37
C THR A 464 13.94 -35.07 -12.58
N SER A 465 13.75 -34.25 -13.61
CA SER A 465 14.57 -34.23 -14.82
C SER A 465 15.22 -32.86 -15.04
N ARG A 466 16.53 -32.80 -14.79
CA ARG A 466 17.39 -31.62 -14.92
C ARG A 466 17.08 -30.80 -16.18
N ARG A 467 16.64 -29.56 -15.97
CA ARG A 467 16.83 -28.36 -16.81
C ARG A 467 16.15 -28.37 -18.19
N LYS A 468 14.85 -28.04 -18.25
CA LYS A 468 14.25 -27.30 -19.38
C LYS A 468 13.14 -26.36 -18.89
N THR A 469 13.40 -25.06 -19.01
CA THR A 469 12.49 -23.95 -18.71
C THR A 469 11.45 -23.82 -19.83
N VAL A 470 10.22 -24.23 -19.55
CA VAL A 470 9.07 -23.99 -20.45
C VAL A 470 8.49 -22.62 -20.16
N PHE A 471 8.42 -21.82 -21.23
CA PHE A 471 7.88 -20.47 -21.27
C PHE A 471 6.37 -20.52 -21.02
N ALA A 472 5.87 -19.92 -19.94
CA ALA A 472 4.43 -19.70 -19.77
C ALA A 472 4.00 -18.55 -20.68
N MET A 473 3.73 -18.87 -21.95
CA MET A 473 3.33 -17.91 -22.98
C MET A 473 1.83 -17.60 -22.88
N LEU A 474 1.49 -16.33 -22.67
CA LEU A 474 0.12 -15.83 -22.78
C LEU A 474 -0.18 -15.54 -24.27
N PRO A 475 -1.16 -16.21 -24.91
CA PRO A 475 -1.38 -16.06 -26.36
C PRO A 475 -1.89 -14.68 -26.79
N ARG A 476 -2.47 -13.88 -25.88
CA ARG A 476 -3.06 -12.56 -26.22
C ARG A 476 -2.14 -11.35 -26.01
N LEU A 477 -1.05 -11.53 -25.26
CA LEU A 477 0.05 -10.57 -25.08
C LEU A 477 1.35 -11.05 -25.73
N GLY A 478 1.34 -12.23 -26.36
CA GLY A 478 2.51 -12.88 -26.94
C GLY A 478 3.20 -12.04 -28.02
N ALA A 479 2.44 -11.29 -28.81
CA ALA A 479 3.01 -10.35 -29.79
C ALA A 479 3.86 -9.27 -29.10
N SER A 480 3.35 -8.64 -28.03
CA SER A 480 4.08 -7.60 -27.29
C SER A 480 5.28 -8.17 -26.52
N LEU A 481 5.16 -9.35 -25.91
CA LEU A 481 6.25 -10.01 -25.19
C LEU A 481 7.35 -10.53 -26.14
N SER A 482 7.00 -10.97 -27.34
CA SER A 482 7.97 -11.39 -28.36
C SER A 482 8.79 -10.20 -28.88
N VAL A 483 8.14 -9.07 -29.16
CA VAL A 483 8.82 -7.80 -29.50
C VAL A 483 9.73 -7.39 -28.35
N LEU A 484 9.29 -7.57 -27.11
CA LEU A 484 10.08 -7.19 -25.96
C LEU A 484 11.28 -8.11 -25.71
N ALA A 485 11.14 -9.41 -25.99
CA ALA A 485 12.24 -10.35 -25.99
C ALA A 485 13.27 -10.00 -27.08
N GLN A 486 12.82 -9.55 -28.26
CA GLN A 486 13.70 -9.06 -29.33
C GLN A 486 14.42 -7.77 -28.91
N ILE A 487 13.73 -6.82 -28.28
CA ILE A 487 14.34 -5.60 -27.74
C ILE A 487 15.37 -5.94 -26.66
N LEU A 488 15.05 -6.86 -25.74
CA LEU A 488 16.01 -7.31 -24.72
C LEU A 488 17.23 -8.01 -25.33
N ASP A 489 17.07 -8.75 -26.43
CA ASP A 489 18.18 -9.36 -27.17
C ASP A 489 19.09 -8.30 -27.81
N TYR A 490 18.49 -7.25 -28.37
CA TYR A 490 19.24 -6.12 -28.90
C TYR A 490 19.98 -5.36 -27.79
N ILE A 491 19.30 -5.04 -26.68
CA ILE A 491 19.90 -4.36 -25.53
C ILE A 491 21.02 -5.21 -24.91
N GLU A 492 20.84 -6.53 -24.79
CA GLU A 492 21.89 -7.44 -24.31
C GLU A 492 23.15 -7.30 -25.14
N LYS A 493 23.03 -7.35 -26.47
CA LYS A 493 24.17 -7.19 -27.40
C LYS A 493 24.85 -5.83 -27.24
N VAL A 494 24.07 -4.74 -27.13
CA VAL A 494 24.60 -3.38 -26.97
C VAL A 494 25.32 -3.22 -25.63
N VAL A 495 24.71 -3.64 -24.51
CA VAL A 495 25.30 -3.54 -23.17
C VAL A 495 26.56 -4.39 -23.08
N LEU A 496 26.52 -5.62 -23.59
CA LEU A 496 27.67 -6.51 -23.62
C LEU A 496 28.82 -5.90 -24.42
N HIS A 497 28.54 -5.28 -25.57
CA HIS A 497 29.54 -4.58 -26.36
C HIS A 497 30.15 -3.38 -25.61
N ILE A 498 29.33 -2.52 -25.02
CA ILE A 498 29.78 -1.32 -24.29
C ILE A 498 30.61 -1.70 -23.06
N VAL A 499 30.14 -2.65 -22.25
CA VAL A 499 30.84 -3.05 -21.01
C VAL A 499 32.16 -3.75 -21.32
N LEU A 500 32.20 -4.63 -22.32
CA LEU A 500 33.44 -5.28 -22.73
C LEU A 500 34.43 -4.27 -23.34
N LEU A 501 33.95 -3.26 -24.06
CA LEU A 501 34.79 -2.17 -24.58
C LEU A 501 35.40 -1.34 -23.44
N LEU A 502 34.61 -0.93 -22.45
CA LEU A 502 35.09 -0.20 -21.28
C LEU A 502 36.10 -1.02 -20.45
N LEU A 503 35.81 -2.31 -20.21
CA LEU A 503 36.74 -3.21 -19.51
C LEU A 503 38.02 -3.48 -20.31
N ARG A 504 37.98 -3.41 -21.64
CA ARG A 504 39.17 -3.51 -22.50
C ARG A 504 40.06 -2.27 -22.41
N LEU A 505 39.51 -1.10 -22.12
CA LEU A 505 40.28 0.14 -21.99
C LEU A 505 41.00 0.28 -20.63
N LEU A 506 40.53 -0.42 -19.60
CA LEU A 506 41.10 -0.33 -18.25
C LEU A 506 42.31 -1.28 -18.07
N PRO A 507 43.44 -0.82 -17.49
CA PRO A 507 44.61 -1.64 -17.25
C PRO A 507 44.44 -2.47 -15.96
N PHE A 508 43.84 -3.65 -16.08
CA PHE A 508 43.69 -4.60 -14.96
C PHE A 508 44.65 -5.79 -15.08
N GLN A 509 45.20 -6.22 -13.95
CA GLN A 509 45.79 -7.56 -13.83
C GLN A 509 44.66 -8.61 -13.92
N HIS A 510 44.87 -9.69 -14.69
CA HIS A 510 43.87 -10.74 -14.98
C HIS A 510 42.68 -10.31 -15.86
N LYS A 511 42.96 -9.56 -16.92
CA LYS A 511 41.95 -8.99 -17.85
C LYS A 511 41.01 -10.03 -18.47
N LEU A 512 41.51 -11.19 -18.89
CA LEU A 512 40.71 -12.23 -19.54
C LEU A 512 39.65 -12.81 -18.60
N VAL A 513 40.04 -13.19 -17.38
CA VAL A 513 39.13 -13.76 -16.37
C VAL A 513 38.02 -12.77 -16.00
N ARG A 514 38.34 -11.47 -15.87
CA ARG A 514 37.33 -10.44 -15.59
C ARG A 514 36.36 -10.21 -16.75
N LEU A 515 36.83 -10.27 -18.00
CA LEU A 515 35.97 -10.17 -19.18
C LEU A 515 35.00 -11.34 -19.26
N GLU A 516 35.47 -12.59 -19.07
CA GLU A 516 34.62 -13.78 -19.08
C GLU A 516 33.62 -13.78 -17.91
N THR A 517 34.05 -13.35 -16.73
CA THR A 517 33.16 -13.23 -15.56
C THR A 517 32.09 -12.16 -15.80
N ALA A 518 32.44 -11.01 -16.38
CA ALA A 518 31.49 -9.96 -16.70
C ALA A 518 30.51 -10.39 -17.80
N GLU A 519 31.00 -11.06 -18.86
CA GLU A 519 30.16 -11.59 -19.93
C GLU A 519 29.16 -12.62 -19.42
N THR A 520 29.61 -13.59 -18.62
CA THR A 520 28.73 -14.61 -18.03
C THR A 520 27.74 -14.00 -17.03
N ALA A 521 28.16 -13.01 -16.24
CA ALA A 521 27.27 -12.27 -15.36
C ALA A 521 26.19 -11.48 -16.13
N ILE A 522 26.55 -10.81 -17.23
CA ILE A 522 25.61 -10.06 -18.07
C ILE A 522 24.63 -11.00 -18.75
N ARG A 523 25.12 -12.05 -19.44
CA ARG A 523 24.27 -13.04 -20.11
C ARG A 523 23.33 -13.74 -19.13
N SER A 524 23.82 -14.16 -17.96
CA SER A 524 22.98 -14.77 -16.93
C SER A 524 21.92 -13.79 -16.38
N HIS A 525 22.26 -12.50 -16.26
CA HIS A 525 21.32 -11.46 -15.88
C HIS A 525 20.20 -11.29 -16.92
N PHE A 526 20.54 -11.16 -18.21
CA PHE A 526 19.55 -11.03 -19.29
C PHE A 526 18.71 -12.29 -19.47
N LEU A 527 19.28 -13.48 -19.34
CA LEU A 527 18.51 -14.73 -19.30
C LEU A 527 17.49 -14.73 -18.15
N THR A 528 17.88 -14.25 -16.97
CA THR A 528 16.97 -14.11 -15.83
C THR A 528 15.86 -13.10 -16.12
N LEU A 529 16.16 -11.99 -16.81
CA LEU A 529 15.17 -10.99 -17.23
C LEU A 529 14.17 -11.53 -18.25
N ARG A 530 14.64 -12.33 -19.23
CA ARG A 530 13.79 -12.97 -20.24
C ARG A 530 12.81 -13.98 -19.62
N CYS A 531 13.20 -14.63 -18.52
CA CYS A 531 12.38 -15.60 -17.80
C CYS A 531 11.39 -14.98 -16.80
N LEU A 532 11.28 -13.65 -16.73
CA LEU A 532 10.35 -13.00 -15.82
C LEU A 532 8.89 -13.18 -16.28
N THR A 533 7.99 -13.38 -15.32
CA THR A 533 6.55 -13.30 -15.56
C THR A 533 6.16 -11.89 -16.01
N ALA A 534 5.09 -11.76 -16.79
CA ALA A 534 4.60 -10.45 -17.24
C ALA A 534 4.41 -9.46 -16.08
N ARG A 535 3.88 -9.92 -14.93
CA ARG A 535 3.74 -9.11 -13.71
C ARG A 535 5.09 -8.58 -13.20
N ASN A 536 6.10 -9.44 -13.12
CA ASN A 536 7.44 -9.04 -12.67
C ASN A 536 8.09 -8.07 -13.66
N TRP A 537 7.79 -8.23 -14.95
CA TRP A 537 8.28 -7.34 -15.98
C TRP A 537 7.68 -5.93 -15.83
N PHE A 538 6.34 -5.82 -15.77
CA PHE A 538 5.66 -4.55 -15.50
C PHE A 538 6.12 -3.92 -14.18
N GLN A 539 6.35 -4.74 -13.14
CA GLN A 539 6.87 -4.25 -11.87
C GLN A 539 8.22 -3.54 -12.03
N ARG A 540 9.18 -4.15 -12.74
CA ARG A 540 10.54 -3.60 -12.87
C ARG A 540 10.64 -2.49 -13.91
N ALA A 541 9.95 -2.62 -15.04
CA ALA A 541 10.11 -1.73 -16.18
C ALA A 541 9.16 -0.53 -16.17
N PHE A 542 7.97 -0.65 -15.56
CA PHE A 542 6.96 0.39 -15.58
C PHE A 542 6.68 0.93 -14.16
N PHE A 543 6.30 0.07 -13.23
CA PHE A 543 5.84 0.51 -11.92
C PHE A 543 6.95 1.11 -11.05
N THR A 544 8.07 0.41 -10.85
CA THR A 544 9.16 0.91 -9.99
C THR A 544 9.78 2.22 -10.49
N PRO A 545 10.08 2.40 -11.79
CA PRO A 545 10.58 3.68 -12.29
C PRO A 545 9.57 4.81 -12.10
N LEU A 546 8.30 4.58 -12.42
CA LEU A 546 7.27 5.62 -12.30
C LEU A 546 6.95 5.96 -10.83
N GLU A 547 6.96 4.98 -9.92
CA GLU A 547 6.92 5.21 -8.47
C GLU A 547 8.10 6.10 -8.02
N PHE A 548 9.32 5.81 -8.50
CA PHE A 548 10.50 6.60 -8.16
C PHE A 548 10.44 8.01 -8.72
N THR A 549 10.01 8.18 -9.97
CA THR A 549 9.76 9.50 -10.55
C THR A 549 8.74 10.28 -9.72
N ASN A 550 7.66 9.65 -9.30
CA ASN A 550 6.62 10.33 -8.50
C ASN A 550 7.09 10.66 -7.07
N LEU A 551 7.90 9.79 -6.46
CA LEU A 551 8.58 10.08 -5.18
C LEU A 551 9.50 11.30 -5.33
N VAL A 552 10.37 11.32 -6.33
CA VAL A 552 11.28 12.43 -6.59
C VAL A 552 10.50 13.71 -6.87
N TRP A 553 9.39 13.61 -7.59
CA TRP A 553 8.48 14.73 -7.84
C TRP A 553 7.87 15.27 -6.54
N ALA A 554 7.36 14.41 -5.66
CA ALA A 554 6.84 14.83 -4.35
C ALA A 554 7.91 15.52 -3.50
N CYS A 555 9.13 14.95 -3.43
CA CYS A 555 10.26 15.57 -2.73
C CYS A 555 10.63 16.93 -3.34
N TYR A 556 10.63 17.03 -4.67
CA TYR A 556 10.86 18.29 -5.37
C TYR A 556 9.81 19.33 -5.00
N LEU A 557 8.53 18.99 -4.98
CA LEU A 557 7.47 19.93 -4.59
C LEU A 557 7.67 20.46 -3.17
N LEU A 558 7.98 19.57 -2.21
CA LEU A 558 8.22 19.96 -0.82
C LEU A 558 9.43 20.89 -0.70
N VAL A 559 10.56 20.53 -1.31
CA VAL A 559 11.79 21.34 -1.25
C VAL A 559 11.60 22.67 -1.98
N ALA A 560 11.10 22.65 -3.22
CA ALA A 560 10.90 23.84 -4.03
C ALA A 560 9.94 24.83 -3.38
N GLN A 561 8.87 24.35 -2.74
CA GLN A 561 7.94 25.19 -2.01
C GLN A 561 8.54 25.72 -0.70
N THR A 562 9.31 24.91 0.02
CA THR A 562 9.98 25.32 1.27
C THR A 562 10.97 26.46 1.03
N VAL A 563 11.74 26.41 -0.07
CA VAL A 563 12.75 27.44 -0.37
C VAL A 563 12.21 28.62 -1.18
N GLY A 564 10.97 28.54 -1.68
CA GLY A 564 10.39 29.57 -2.54
C GLY A 564 10.86 29.52 -4.01
N ALA A 565 11.32 28.35 -4.50
CA ALA A 565 11.78 28.18 -5.88
C ALA A 565 10.68 28.42 -6.94
N PHE A 566 9.41 28.40 -6.54
CA PHE A 566 8.28 28.74 -7.41
C PHE A 566 8.00 30.25 -7.52
N ASN A 567 8.74 31.10 -6.79
CA ASN A 567 8.63 32.55 -6.89
C ASN A 567 9.54 33.06 -8.02
N ASN A 568 9.13 32.81 -9.26
CA ASN A 568 9.79 33.33 -10.45
C ASN A 568 8.75 33.71 -11.50
N CYS A 569 9.15 34.53 -12.48
CA CYS A 569 8.23 34.99 -13.52
C CYS A 569 7.57 33.83 -14.28
N ALA A 570 8.28 32.72 -14.52
CA ALA A 570 7.71 31.59 -15.26
C ALA A 570 6.56 30.90 -14.52
N CYS A 571 6.68 30.76 -13.21
CA CYS A 571 5.69 30.11 -12.37
C CYS A 571 4.52 31.03 -12.00
N THR A 572 4.79 32.31 -11.75
CA THR A 572 3.74 33.27 -11.38
C THR A 572 2.89 33.70 -12.58
N THR A 573 3.48 33.78 -13.79
CA THR A 573 2.77 34.07 -15.04
C THR A 573 2.46 32.82 -15.87
N SER A 574 2.47 31.63 -15.27
CA SER A 574 2.27 30.36 -15.98
C SER A 574 0.99 30.36 -16.82
N THR A 575 1.05 29.75 -18.01
CA THR A 575 -0.09 29.61 -18.93
C THR A 575 -0.67 28.20 -18.97
N TRP A 576 -0.25 27.27 -18.09
CA TRP A 576 -0.63 25.85 -18.19
C TRP A 576 -2.15 25.61 -18.20
N GLY A 577 -2.94 26.52 -17.59
CA GLY A 577 -4.41 26.41 -17.50
C GLY A 577 -5.18 27.35 -18.42
N GLY A 578 -4.53 27.99 -19.41
CA GLY A 578 -5.16 28.93 -20.35
C GLY A 578 -5.54 30.31 -19.78
N PHE A 579 -5.64 30.46 -18.45
CA PHE A 579 -6.03 31.69 -17.76
C PHE A 579 -4.86 32.40 -17.05
N GLY A 580 -3.69 32.46 -17.70
CA GLY A 580 -2.48 33.07 -17.14
C GLY A 580 -1.71 33.95 -18.13
N GLY A 581 -0.39 34.05 -17.98
CA GLY A 581 0.47 34.90 -18.81
C GLY A 581 0.71 36.31 -18.28
N TYR A 582 0.26 36.59 -17.05
CA TYR A 582 0.44 37.88 -16.38
C TYR A 582 0.80 37.73 -14.90
N LEU A 583 1.42 38.78 -14.36
CA LEU A 583 1.65 38.98 -12.93
C LEU A 583 1.00 40.31 -12.53
N ASP A 584 0.21 40.32 -11.46
CA ASP A 584 -0.29 41.56 -10.85
C ASP A 584 0.55 41.91 -9.63
N PHE A 585 1.27 43.03 -9.69
CA PHE A 585 2.15 43.45 -8.60
C PHE A 585 1.39 43.86 -7.33
N THR A 586 0.12 44.24 -7.42
CA THR A 586 -0.69 44.61 -6.25
C THR A 586 -1.18 43.40 -5.46
N GLN A 587 -1.16 42.21 -6.08
CA GLN A 587 -1.64 40.97 -5.47
C GLN A 587 -0.58 39.88 -5.37
N ALA A 588 0.65 40.12 -5.84
CA ALA A 588 1.74 39.14 -5.81
C ALA A 588 1.96 38.50 -4.43
N ASN A 589 1.91 39.32 -3.37
CA ASN A 589 2.13 38.88 -1.98
C ASN A 589 0.84 38.70 -1.17
N MET A 590 -0.25 39.37 -1.55
CA MET A 590 -1.51 39.34 -0.79
C MET A 590 -2.73 39.38 -1.73
N ALA A 591 -3.56 38.35 -1.65
CA ALA A 591 -4.83 38.26 -2.37
C ALA A 591 -5.87 39.17 -1.68
N LYS A 592 -6.47 40.10 -2.43
CA LYS A 592 -7.49 41.02 -1.88
C LYS A 592 -8.93 40.64 -2.25
N THR A 593 -9.13 39.56 -3.00
CA THR A 593 -10.45 39.16 -3.50
C THR A 593 -11.28 38.52 -2.39
N VAL A 594 -12.55 38.94 -2.24
CA VAL A 594 -13.49 38.43 -1.22
C VAL A 594 -13.67 36.91 -1.30
N ALA A 595 -13.60 36.34 -2.50
CA ALA A 595 -13.73 34.90 -2.73
C ALA A 595 -12.57 34.04 -2.17
N VAL A 596 -11.43 34.64 -1.82
CA VAL A 596 -10.25 33.92 -1.30
C VAL A 596 -10.60 33.18 -0.01
N LYS A 597 -11.39 33.83 0.86
CA LYS A 597 -11.86 33.23 2.11
C LYS A 597 -12.64 31.94 1.87
N GLU A 598 -13.55 31.96 0.90
CA GLU A 598 -14.42 30.82 0.57
C GLU A 598 -13.59 29.65 0.04
N TYR A 599 -12.67 29.89 -0.89
CA TYR A 599 -11.83 28.83 -1.44
C TYR A 599 -10.87 28.23 -0.42
N TRP A 600 -10.29 29.04 0.46
CA TRP A 600 -9.43 28.56 1.54
C TRP A 600 -10.21 27.70 2.53
N LEU A 601 -11.44 28.13 2.87
CA LEU A 601 -12.34 27.36 3.71
C LEU A 601 -12.68 26.02 3.05
N ILE A 602 -13.08 26.01 1.77
CA ILE A 602 -13.42 24.79 1.03
C ILE A 602 -12.23 23.82 1.02
N GLY A 603 -11.03 24.28 0.66
CA GLY A 603 -9.84 23.44 0.58
C GLY A 603 -9.44 22.84 1.94
N THR A 604 -9.49 23.66 2.98
CA THR A 604 -9.16 23.25 4.36
C THR A 604 -10.19 22.26 4.89
N VAL A 605 -11.49 22.60 4.82
CA VAL A 605 -12.58 21.73 5.31
C VAL A 605 -12.57 20.40 4.58
N THR A 606 -12.44 20.39 3.25
CA THR A 606 -12.39 19.14 2.46
C THR A 606 -11.27 18.22 2.95
N THR A 607 -10.06 18.76 3.14
CA THR A 607 -8.91 17.98 3.61
C THR A 607 -9.11 17.50 5.04
N CYS A 608 -9.52 18.37 5.95
CA CYS A 608 -9.73 18.03 7.36
C CYS A 608 -10.82 16.98 7.52
N THR A 609 -11.93 17.10 6.81
CA THR A 609 -13.01 16.10 6.82
C THR A 609 -12.50 14.75 6.32
N VAL A 610 -11.81 14.70 5.18
CA VAL A 610 -11.25 13.45 4.65
C VAL A 610 -10.24 12.83 5.61
N MET A 611 -9.38 13.65 6.22
CA MET A 611 -8.39 13.19 7.18
C MET A 611 -9.05 12.64 8.46
N VAL A 612 -10.03 13.35 9.04
CA VAL A 612 -10.76 12.92 10.23
C VAL A 612 -11.56 11.65 9.96
N LEU A 613 -12.24 11.55 8.81
CA LEU A 613 -12.96 10.34 8.42
C LEU A 613 -12.01 9.16 8.21
N GLY A 614 -10.88 9.39 7.52
CA GLY A 614 -9.86 8.37 7.29
C GLY A 614 -9.26 7.86 8.60
N MET A 615 -8.77 8.77 9.45
CA MET A 615 -8.22 8.40 10.77
C MET A 615 -9.27 7.80 11.69
N GLY A 616 -10.50 8.32 11.70
CA GLY A 616 -11.60 7.82 12.50
C GLY A 616 -11.99 6.38 12.14
N TYR A 617 -12.12 6.09 10.84
CA TYR A 617 -12.34 4.73 10.34
C TYR A 617 -11.24 3.77 10.82
N ILE A 618 -9.98 4.20 10.73
CA ILE A 618 -8.82 3.40 11.15
C ILE A 618 -8.86 3.13 12.66
N VAL A 619 -9.17 4.14 13.49
CA VAL A 619 -9.28 3.97 14.94
C VAL A 619 -10.42 3.01 15.32
N LEU A 620 -11.54 3.06 14.60
CA LEU A 620 -12.66 2.14 14.81
C LEU A 620 -12.27 0.69 14.47
N GLU A 621 -11.63 0.47 13.33
CA GLU A 621 -11.12 -0.85 12.93
C GLU A 621 -10.02 -1.35 13.90
N ALA A 622 -9.15 -0.45 14.37
CA ALA A 622 -8.15 -0.76 15.40
C ALA A 622 -8.80 -1.22 16.70
N ARG A 623 -9.84 -0.52 17.16
CA ARG A 623 -10.57 -0.87 18.37
C ARG A 623 -11.24 -2.24 18.25
N MET A 624 -11.83 -2.59 17.10
CA MET A 624 -12.37 -3.94 16.89
C MET A 624 -11.27 -5.01 16.90
N SER A 625 -10.14 -4.74 16.24
CA SER A 625 -9.00 -5.66 16.20
C SER A 625 -8.34 -5.85 17.58
N ILE A 626 -8.32 -4.80 18.42
CA ILE A 626 -7.76 -4.83 19.78
C ILE A 626 -8.76 -5.43 20.77
N ALA A 627 -10.05 -5.04 20.72
CA ALA A 627 -11.09 -5.59 21.58
C ALA A 627 -11.21 -7.12 21.41
N ASN A 628 -11.10 -7.64 20.18
CA ASN A 628 -11.11 -9.09 19.96
C ASN A 628 -9.79 -9.78 20.35
N GLY A 629 -8.73 -9.00 20.63
CA GLY A 629 -7.45 -9.47 21.17
C GLY A 629 -7.30 -9.34 22.68
N GLU A 630 -8.07 -8.47 23.34
CA GLU A 630 -7.92 -8.10 24.76
C GLU A 630 -9.19 -8.28 25.62
N PHE A 631 -10.40 -8.15 25.07
CA PHE A 631 -11.62 -7.94 25.87
C PHE A 631 -12.47 -9.17 26.16
N ALA A 632 -11.95 -10.38 25.99
CA ALA A 632 -12.59 -11.55 26.57
C ALA A 632 -12.24 -11.76 28.06
N LEU A 633 -11.44 -10.88 28.70
CA LEU A 633 -10.90 -11.19 30.03
C LEU A 633 -10.97 -10.12 31.13
N THR A 634 -11.32 -8.84 30.92
CA THR A 634 -11.18 -7.87 32.05
C THR A 634 -12.10 -6.62 32.12
N VAL A 635 -13.27 -6.54 31.47
CA VAL A 635 -14.20 -5.41 31.76
C VAL A 635 -15.66 -5.85 31.87
N PRO A 636 -16.29 -5.74 33.05
CA PRO A 636 -17.74 -5.80 33.16
C PRO A 636 -18.34 -4.45 32.74
N ASN A 637 -19.44 -4.51 31.98
CA ASN A 637 -20.37 -3.40 31.69
C ASN A 637 -19.82 -2.17 30.95
N SER A 638 -19.94 -2.15 29.62
CA SER A 638 -20.35 -0.90 28.93
C SER A 638 -21.21 -1.20 27.70
N GLY A 639 -22.53 -1.01 27.85
CA GLY A 639 -23.57 -1.30 26.85
C GLY A 639 -23.55 -0.45 25.58
N SER A 640 -22.56 0.45 25.42
CA SER A 640 -22.48 1.35 24.26
C SER A 640 -21.87 0.72 23.00
N PHE A 641 -21.20 -0.44 23.11
CA PHE A 641 -20.45 -1.05 22.00
C PHE A 641 -21.27 -1.93 21.05
N ARG A 642 -22.48 -2.33 21.44
CA ARG A 642 -23.30 -3.29 20.66
C ARG A 642 -24.07 -2.67 19.50
N HIS A 643 -24.33 -1.37 19.51
CA HIS A 643 -25.08 -0.70 18.45
C HIS A 643 -24.31 -0.51 17.13
N ILE A 644 -22.97 -0.42 17.17
CA ILE A 644 -22.15 -0.18 15.96
C ILE A 644 -21.99 -1.47 15.11
N SER A 645 -21.94 -2.65 15.76
CA SER A 645 -21.91 -3.94 15.06
C SER A 645 -23.24 -4.24 14.34
N ALA A 646 -24.37 -3.93 14.99
CA ALA A 646 -25.71 -4.13 14.44
C ALA A 646 -25.97 -3.29 13.17
N GLN A 647 -25.35 -2.11 13.04
CA GLN A 647 -25.54 -1.21 11.89
C GLN A 647 -24.79 -1.67 10.62
N LYS A 648 -23.70 -2.46 10.74
CA LYS A 648 -22.99 -3.03 9.58
C LYS A 648 -23.71 -4.26 8.99
N THR A 649 -24.48 -5.00 9.79
CA THR A 649 -25.28 -6.14 9.33
C THR A 649 -26.46 -5.78 8.43
N THR A 650 -26.96 -4.54 8.52
CA THR A 650 -28.09 -4.06 7.70
C THR A 650 -27.67 -3.46 6.36
N ILE A 651 -26.36 -3.30 6.11
CA ILE A 651 -25.80 -2.70 4.89
C ILE A 651 -24.86 -3.71 4.20
N MET A 652 -25.35 -4.91 3.90
CA MET A 652 -24.80 -5.77 2.85
C MET A 652 -25.90 -6.70 2.31
N PRO A 653 -26.45 -6.43 1.11
CA PRO A 653 -26.67 -7.49 0.12
C PRO A 653 -25.34 -7.93 -0.51
#